data_AF-R4UKE1-F1
#
_entry.id   AF-R4UKE1-F1
#
_cell.length_a   1.000
_cell.length_b   1.000
_cell.length_c   1.000
_cell.angle_alpha   90.00
_cell.angle_beta   90.00
_cell.angle_gamma   90.00
#
_symmetry.space_group_name_H-M   'P 1'
#
loop_
_entity.id
_entity.type
_entity.pdbx_description
1 polymer ?
#
loop_
_entity_poly.entity_id
_entity_poly.type
_entity_poly.pdbx_seq_one_letter_code
_entity_poly.pdbx_strand_id
1 'polypeptide(L)'
;MFRRKLTALSATKPLVINHHPVYRPKKIFFWSLFIVIVILVILGFQFISPDWGEFFTSFTGLGERIKELLHWDFNSFKEIPAIGQQKSFLARSFISIWDTIVMALSGTVIGIIIAVPVSILASKNIINNTFFNRFCKILLAIFRTIPSFAYALILVGFFGFNNLTVSIAVAIFTFAISAKMLYDKIEQVKMAPFETMLATGANRFRSFRAAILPQVIPHILSTVFYALETNLRYISIIGLVAKVGIGNLIDNNAQLQQWDRVGWLLFLLILTIVCLEILIYVLRKWVIFDQDKILDEKERKKMLNPTLRRTRKNNLLFYYHEIILADWKLKKKNVYQQYQQKAITKEQFIIEKQALKLERQNLIAQGKKDYLAHLELDRQKFAEIKAAYPATPKKWFIYSEKVGQLVRYDKVYLAEFAVEMTYQKQKLLQETKEAINLKHDEFIANLTVEKVYQKQPFGWIKRVVLLTIMFSLFIYSLTTIEWGLANSETIAQTLKNLARMFDISWWTLFGTENSLGEMVPYSVIYLIWETIMIAAVGTFIGVIIALILGTLGSENVVNKYVAKIFVVIATVIRPIPSYLYAIILISLTGIGEFTGALALAIATAGMLSKYIREMFDDVDMNIVKTLAATGLTNGQKFRYGVLPQVNSGIMSWIIYRFEINIKEATLLGIVGAGHMGYVLQAYFNSGLFEDFGALLFGIIIVSLLLEWLSNVVRDKINYNRDPKTIHWLKKVIRRSEAPSYAINAKMLGQTTTDIAFNELKALYVLTNINIFRTAWKIKQAEKISWTKAYQLSYCQTFNIKADKTTDNLKELVKEHNDQYLKAIKKVKETRHYEITQIKLKQDNQIKQLKVKFKKDWKNNSKCKERWELWKQFRLDCQLVKATSKHKKLSHI
;
A
#
# COMPACT_ATOMS: atom_id res chain seq x y z
N MET A 1 -4.31 40.70 -24.57
CA MET A 1 -2.86 40.76 -24.22
C MET A 1 -2.54 40.12 -22.87
N PHE A 2 -3.14 40.58 -21.76
CA PHE A 2 -2.83 40.11 -20.39
C PHE A 2 -2.89 38.59 -20.20
N ARG A 3 -3.96 37.93 -20.66
CA ARG A 3 -4.13 36.47 -20.53
C ARG A 3 -3.08 35.64 -21.29
N ARG A 4 -2.66 36.07 -22.49
CA ARG A 4 -1.58 35.44 -23.27
C ARG A 4 -0.21 35.68 -22.61
N LYS A 5 0.01 36.85 -22.01
CA LYS A 5 1.21 37.17 -21.21
C LYS A 5 1.33 36.25 -19.99
N LEU A 6 0.25 36.11 -19.24
CA LEU A 6 0.21 35.29 -18.03
C LEU A 6 0.44 33.80 -18.34
N THR A 7 -0.09 33.32 -19.48
CA THR A 7 0.20 31.95 -19.95
C THR A 7 1.62 31.77 -20.45
N ALA A 8 2.21 32.74 -21.15
CA ALA A 8 3.61 32.65 -21.59
C ALA A 8 4.59 32.64 -20.41
N LEU A 9 4.32 33.43 -19.36
CA LEU A 9 5.16 33.52 -18.16
C LEU A 9 5.06 32.28 -17.27
N SER A 10 3.87 31.70 -17.14
CA SER A 10 3.62 30.58 -16.21
C SER A 10 3.83 29.18 -16.84
N ALA A 11 4.01 29.09 -18.16
CA ALA A 11 3.99 27.81 -18.84
C ALA A 11 5.37 27.23 -19.14
N THR A 12 5.50 25.94 -18.86
CA THR A 12 6.65 25.12 -19.27
C THR A 12 6.62 24.88 -20.77
N LYS A 13 7.78 24.95 -21.44
CA LYS A 13 7.89 24.61 -22.88
C LYS A 13 7.33 23.20 -23.13
N PRO A 14 6.37 23.02 -24.05
CA PRO A 14 5.88 21.70 -24.43
C PRO A 14 6.97 20.91 -25.16
N LEU A 15 6.93 19.58 -25.04
CA LEU A 15 7.78 18.68 -25.81
C LEU A 15 7.16 18.48 -27.19
N VAL A 16 7.96 18.36 -28.24
CA VAL A 16 7.47 17.98 -29.56
C VAL A 16 7.81 16.51 -29.77
N ILE A 17 6.79 15.68 -29.95
CA ILE A 17 6.92 14.24 -30.25
C ILE A 17 6.22 14.02 -31.59
N ASN A 18 6.93 13.54 -32.60
CA ASN A 18 6.38 13.30 -33.95
C ASN A 18 5.58 14.50 -34.50
N HIS A 19 6.11 15.72 -34.35
CA HIS A 19 5.48 16.99 -34.76
C HIS A 19 4.24 17.43 -33.96
N HIS A 20 3.78 16.66 -32.96
CA HIS A 20 2.72 17.06 -32.03
C HIS A 20 3.31 17.67 -30.74
N PRO A 21 2.89 18.89 -30.34
CA PRO A 21 3.30 19.46 -29.07
C PRO A 21 2.52 18.80 -27.93
N VAL A 22 3.22 18.23 -26.93
CA VAL A 22 2.63 17.52 -25.80
C VAL A 22 3.20 18.03 -24.48
N TYR A 23 2.33 18.14 -23.47
CA TYR A 23 2.76 18.45 -22.10
C TYR A 23 3.24 17.22 -21.35
N ARG A 24 4.31 17.39 -20.57
CA ARG A 24 4.66 16.42 -19.53
C ARG A 24 3.52 16.34 -18.50
N PRO A 25 3.18 15.14 -18.00
CA PRO A 25 2.18 15.01 -16.96
C PRO A 25 2.62 15.80 -15.72
N LYS A 26 1.79 16.75 -15.28
CA LYS A 26 2.10 17.58 -14.12
C LYS A 26 1.91 16.76 -12.84
N LYS A 27 2.94 16.69 -12.00
CA LYS A 27 2.89 16.04 -10.67
C LYS A 27 2.22 16.92 -9.60
N ILE A 28 1.21 17.73 -9.98
CA ILE A 28 0.57 18.71 -9.07
C ILE A 28 0.02 18.01 -7.82
N PHE A 29 -0.68 16.88 -8.02
CA PHE A 29 -1.25 16.13 -6.91
C PHE A 29 -0.19 15.66 -5.90
N PHE A 30 0.95 15.19 -6.40
CA PHE A 30 2.04 14.74 -5.54
C PHE A 30 2.64 15.91 -4.75
N TRP A 31 2.88 17.04 -5.41
CA TRP A 31 3.39 18.23 -4.73
C TRP A 31 2.39 18.84 -3.75
N SER A 32 1.10 18.89 -4.08
CA SER A 32 0.08 19.37 -3.16
C SER A 32 -0.06 18.46 -1.94
N LEU A 33 -0.02 17.14 -2.17
CA LEU A 33 -0.04 16.16 -1.07
C LEU A 33 1.20 16.30 -0.19
N PHE A 34 2.38 16.45 -0.80
CA PHE A 34 3.63 16.67 -0.07
C PHE A 34 3.59 17.96 0.77
N ILE A 35 3.10 19.07 0.20
CA ILE A 35 2.93 20.34 0.92
C ILE A 35 1.98 20.17 2.11
N VAL A 36 0.83 19.51 1.91
CA VAL A 36 -0.13 19.24 3.00
C VAL A 36 0.51 18.40 4.10
N ILE A 37 1.26 17.35 3.76
CA ILE A 37 1.96 16.52 4.74
C ILE A 37 3.01 17.35 5.50
N VAL A 38 3.80 18.15 4.80
CA VAL A 38 4.82 19.01 5.44
C VAL A 38 4.18 20.03 6.38
N ILE A 39 3.09 20.69 5.96
CA ILE A 39 2.34 21.61 6.82
C ILE A 39 1.82 20.89 8.05
N LEU A 40 1.22 19.70 7.87
CA LEU A 40 0.65 18.92 8.96
C LEU A 40 1.73 18.48 9.96
N VAL A 41 2.91 18.08 9.49
CA VAL A 41 4.06 17.73 10.34
C VAL A 41 4.61 18.96 11.08
N ILE A 42 4.73 20.11 10.41
CA ILE A 42 5.18 21.36 11.05
C ILE A 42 4.19 21.78 12.15
N LEU A 43 2.89 21.79 11.84
CA LEU A 43 1.86 22.08 12.82
C LEU A 43 1.89 21.08 13.98
N GLY A 44 2.12 19.80 13.70
CA GLY A 44 2.26 18.77 14.72
C GLY A 44 3.43 19.02 15.67
N PHE A 45 4.61 19.35 15.14
CA PHE A 45 5.76 19.70 15.96
C PHE A 45 5.56 21.01 16.74
N GLN A 46 4.81 21.97 16.19
CA GLN A 46 4.48 23.21 16.91
C GLN A 46 3.45 22.98 18.02
N PHE A 47 2.49 22.08 17.81
CA PHE A 47 1.42 21.80 18.77
C PHE A 47 1.93 20.99 19.96
N ILE A 48 2.65 19.90 19.71
CA ILE A 48 3.11 18.94 20.73
C ILE A 48 4.19 19.53 21.66
N SER A 49 4.75 20.70 21.34
CA SER A 49 5.81 21.37 22.12
C SER A 49 6.91 20.40 22.58
N PRO A 50 7.61 19.72 21.63
CA PRO A 50 8.54 18.66 21.96
C PRO A 50 9.73 19.19 22.77
N ASP A 51 9.92 18.69 23.98
CA ASP A 51 11.12 18.99 24.77
C ASP A 51 12.28 18.07 24.38
N TRP A 52 12.89 18.40 23.24
CA TRP A 52 14.09 17.69 22.78
C TRP A 52 15.28 17.87 23.72
N GLY A 53 15.34 18.99 24.45
CA GLY A 53 16.41 19.27 25.41
C GLY A 53 16.38 18.27 26.54
N GLU A 54 15.24 18.21 27.25
CA GLU A 54 15.00 17.25 28.34
C GLU A 54 15.13 15.80 27.84
N PHE A 55 14.57 15.49 26.67
CA PHE A 55 14.66 14.16 26.07
C PHE A 55 16.11 13.67 25.93
N PHE A 56 16.99 14.49 25.35
CA PHE A 56 18.38 14.09 25.14
C PHE A 56 19.21 14.07 26.43
N THR A 57 18.91 14.95 27.40
CA THR A 57 19.59 14.96 28.71
C THR A 57 19.19 13.78 29.58
N SER A 58 17.94 13.30 29.48
CA SER A 58 17.40 12.20 30.28
C SER A 58 17.78 10.80 29.75
N PHE A 59 18.62 10.70 28.71
CA PHE A 59 19.10 9.39 28.20
C PHE A 59 19.90 8.58 29.23
N THR A 60 20.55 9.24 30.19
CA THR A 60 21.19 8.55 31.32
C THR A 60 20.15 7.82 32.16
N GLY A 61 19.04 8.49 32.47
CA GLY A 61 17.88 7.91 33.14
C GLY A 61 17.21 6.79 32.33
N LEU A 62 17.19 6.87 30.98
CA LEU A 62 16.79 5.74 30.13
C LEU A 62 17.64 4.51 30.41
N GLY A 63 18.96 4.68 30.44
CA GLY A 63 19.91 3.59 30.62
C GLY A 63 19.69 2.90 31.96
N GLU A 64 19.47 3.68 33.02
CA GLU A 64 19.12 3.17 34.35
C GLU A 64 17.76 2.47 34.36
N ARG A 65 16.72 3.07 33.76
CA ARG A 65 15.39 2.45 33.66
C ARG A 65 15.42 1.14 32.87
N ILE A 66 16.14 1.08 31.76
CA ILE A 66 16.33 -0.15 30.98
C ILE A 66 17.08 -1.18 31.81
N LYS A 67 18.09 -0.75 32.58
CA LYS A 67 18.83 -1.63 33.49
C LYS A 67 17.91 -2.21 34.57
N GLU A 68 17.02 -1.40 35.17
CA GLU A 68 15.99 -1.85 36.10
C GLU A 68 15.02 -2.85 35.44
N LEU A 69 14.51 -2.52 34.25
CA LEU A 69 13.63 -3.41 33.47
C LEU A 69 14.29 -4.75 33.10
N LEU A 70 15.61 -4.79 32.97
CA LEU A 70 16.36 -6.02 32.66
C LEU A 70 16.89 -6.72 33.92
N HIS A 71 16.79 -6.09 35.09
CA HIS A 71 17.21 -6.66 36.35
C HIS A 71 16.04 -7.41 37.00
N TRP A 72 16.03 -8.74 36.86
CA TRP A 72 14.96 -9.57 37.39
C TRP A 72 15.41 -10.29 38.67
N ASP A 73 14.86 -9.86 39.81
CA ASP A 73 15.07 -10.54 41.08
C ASP A 73 14.09 -11.70 41.25
N PHE A 74 14.50 -12.89 40.83
CA PHE A 74 13.69 -14.10 40.96
C PHE A 74 13.40 -14.52 42.40
N ASN A 75 14.14 -14.01 43.39
CA ASN A 75 13.90 -14.32 44.79
C ASN A 75 12.68 -13.55 45.29
N SER A 76 12.65 -12.23 45.10
CA SER A 76 11.48 -11.41 45.43
C SER A 76 10.23 -11.82 44.64
N PHE A 77 10.39 -12.39 43.44
CA PHE A 77 9.25 -12.86 42.63
C PHE A 77 8.59 -14.13 43.18
N LYS A 78 9.33 -14.94 43.95
CA LYS A 78 8.83 -16.18 44.56
C LYS A 78 8.18 -15.95 45.91
N GLU A 79 8.49 -14.84 46.57
CA GLU A 79 7.87 -14.47 47.84
C GLU A 79 6.35 -14.30 47.69
N ILE A 80 5.61 -14.80 48.68
CA ILE A 80 4.17 -14.66 48.77
C ILE A 80 3.91 -13.48 49.73
N PRO A 81 3.27 -12.39 49.29
CA PRO A 81 2.99 -11.25 50.15
C PRO A 81 2.05 -11.67 51.30
N ALA A 82 2.36 -11.23 52.53
CA ALA A 82 1.61 -11.61 53.74
C ALA A 82 0.15 -11.10 53.77
N ILE A 83 -0.27 -10.20 52.88
CA ILE A 83 -1.62 -9.59 52.89
C ILE A 83 -2.32 -9.78 51.54
N GLY A 84 -3.48 -10.44 51.56
CA GLY A 84 -4.47 -10.48 50.48
C GLY A 84 -4.11 -11.25 49.20
N GLN A 85 -2.90 -11.82 49.10
CA GLN A 85 -2.41 -12.46 47.87
C GLN A 85 -1.95 -13.91 48.11
N GLN A 86 -2.74 -14.89 47.65
CA GLN A 86 -2.46 -16.33 47.85
C GLN A 86 -1.36 -16.93 46.93
N LYS A 87 -0.87 -16.18 45.93
CA LYS A 87 0.06 -16.68 44.90
C LYS A 87 1.22 -15.71 44.74
N SER A 88 2.44 -16.23 44.53
CA SER A 88 3.64 -15.43 44.26
C SER A 88 3.51 -14.62 42.96
N PHE A 89 4.28 -13.54 42.85
CA PHE A 89 4.29 -12.69 41.64
C PHE A 89 4.65 -13.51 40.39
N LEU A 90 5.64 -14.40 40.49
CA LEU A 90 6.04 -15.28 39.39
C LEU A 90 4.87 -16.13 38.89
N ALA A 91 4.14 -16.81 39.80
CA ALA A 91 2.99 -17.64 39.43
C ALA A 91 1.87 -16.81 38.81
N ARG A 92 1.60 -15.61 39.34
CA ARG A 92 0.62 -14.67 38.79
C ARG A 92 0.98 -14.22 37.39
N SER A 93 2.25 -13.96 37.11
CA SER A 93 2.72 -13.54 35.78
C SER A 93 2.39 -14.58 34.70
N PHE A 94 2.65 -15.86 34.97
CA PHE A 94 2.33 -16.95 34.04
C PHE A 94 0.82 -17.19 33.88
N ILE A 95 0.06 -17.18 34.97
CA ILE A 95 -1.41 -17.30 34.91
C ILE A 95 -1.99 -16.17 34.06
N SER A 96 -1.52 -14.95 34.28
CA SER A 96 -2.00 -13.76 33.59
C SER A 96 -1.71 -13.77 32.09
N ILE A 97 -0.57 -14.32 31.66
CA ILE A 97 -0.27 -14.55 30.24
C ILE A 97 -1.15 -15.66 29.68
N TRP A 98 -1.37 -16.73 30.44
CA TRP A 98 -2.27 -17.80 30.03
C TRP A 98 -3.68 -17.29 29.82
N ASP A 99 -4.20 -16.48 30.74
CA ASP A 99 -5.49 -15.79 30.61
C ASP A 99 -5.51 -14.91 29.36
N THR A 100 -4.41 -14.19 29.10
CA THR A 100 -4.25 -13.36 27.90
C THR A 100 -4.31 -14.19 26.61
N ILE A 101 -3.69 -15.38 26.57
CA ILE A 101 -3.77 -16.31 25.44
C ILE A 101 -5.18 -16.88 25.29
N VAL A 102 -5.82 -17.28 26.38
CA VAL A 102 -7.18 -17.80 26.41
C VAL A 102 -8.16 -16.76 25.87
N MET A 103 -8.11 -15.52 26.37
CA MET A 103 -8.96 -14.42 25.91
C MET A 103 -8.71 -14.07 24.45
N ALA A 104 -7.45 -14.16 24.00
CA ALA A 104 -7.10 -13.94 22.59
C ALA A 104 -7.70 -15.00 21.69
N LEU A 105 -7.60 -16.28 22.07
CA LEU A 105 -8.13 -17.39 21.29
C LEU A 105 -9.66 -17.35 21.20
N SER A 106 -10.36 -17.21 22.34
CA SER A 106 -11.83 -17.12 22.36
C SER A 106 -12.33 -15.95 21.52
N GLY A 107 -11.80 -14.75 21.77
CA GLY A 107 -12.19 -13.52 21.08
C GLY A 107 -11.92 -13.61 19.58
N THR A 108 -10.77 -14.17 19.19
CA THR A 108 -10.42 -14.33 17.77
C THR A 108 -11.41 -15.23 17.05
N VAL A 109 -11.70 -16.41 17.62
CA VAL A 109 -12.57 -17.40 16.97
C VAL A 109 -14.01 -16.91 16.92
N ILE A 110 -14.55 -16.36 18.02
CA ILE A 110 -15.91 -15.79 18.05
C ILE A 110 -16.03 -14.66 17.01
N GLY A 111 -15.07 -13.74 16.99
CA GLY A 111 -15.07 -12.63 16.04
C GLY A 111 -15.04 -13.10 14.59
N ILE A 112 -14.31 -14.17 14.28
CA ILE A 112 -14.19 -14.71 12.91
C ILE A 112 -15.44 -15.49 12.49
N ILE A 113 -16.05 -16.25 13.41
CA ILE A 113 -17.33 -16.92 13.17
C ILE A 113 -18.39 -15.90 12.70
N ILE A 114 -18.40 -14.70 13.29
CA ILE A 114 -19.30 -13.60 12.89
C ILE A 114 -18.78 -12.88 11.63
N ALA A 115 -17.46 -12.71 11.49
CA ALA A 115 -16.86 -11.99 10.36
C ALA A 115 -17.08 -12.68 9.02
N VAL A 116 -16.99 -14.01 8.96
CA VAL A 116 -17.15 -14.79 7.72
C VAL A 116 -18.51 -14.54 7.05
N PRO A 117 -19.66 -14.75 7.71
CA PRO A 117 -20.96 -14.48 7.09
C PRO A 117 -21.13 -13.01 6.72
N VAL A 118 -20.79 -12.07 7.62
CA VAL A 118 -20.94 -10.64 7.36
C VAL A 118 -20.04 -10.17 6.21
N SER A 119 -18.85 -10.73 6.05
CA SER A 119 -17.95 -10.42 4.93
C SER A 119 -18.54 -10.87 3.59
N ILE A 120 -19.19 -12.03 3.55
CA ILE A 120 -19.92 -12.50 2.36
C ILE A 120 -21.08 -11.55 2.06
N LEU A 121 -21.83 -11.10 3.08
CA LEU A 121 -22.92 -10.13 2.91
C LEU A 121 -22.43 -8.76 2.40
N ALA A 122 -21.26 -8.34 2.87
CA ALA A 122 -20.59 -7.11 2.47
C ALA A 122 -19.88 -7.21 1.10
N SER A 123 -19.82 -8.37 0.48
CA SER A 123 -19.13 -8.56 -0.81
C SER A 123 -20.05 -8.29 -2.01
N LYS A 124 -19.69 -7.30 -2.84
CA LYS A 124 -20.53 -6.84 -3.95
C LYS A 124 -20.63 -7.84 -5.11
N ASN A 125 -19.64 -8.71 -5.28
CA ASN A 125 -19.66 -9.77 -6.30
C ASN A 125 -20.64 -10.91 -5.95
N ILE A 126 -20.99 -11.08 -4.68
CA ILE A 126 -21.96 -12.09 -4.22
C ILE A 126 -23.33 -11.46 -4.00
N ILE A 127 -23.41 -10.36 -3.24
CA ILE A 127 -24.67 -9.65 -2.96
C ILE A 127 -24.84 -8.48 -3.92
N ASN A 128 -25.77 -8.66 -4.87
CA ASN A 128 -26.11 -7.63 -5.85
C ASN A 128 -26.95 -6.47 -5.27
N ASN A 129 -27.62 -6.66 -4.13
CA ASN A 129 -28.40 -5.59 -3.50
C ASN A 129 -27.47 -4.51 -2.92
N THR A 130 -27.32 -3.42 -3.66
CA THR A 130 -26.43 -2.32 -3.31
C THR A 130 -26.80 -1.61 -2.00
N PHE A 131 -28.07 -1.64 -1.57
CA PHE A 131 -28.47 -1.02 -0.31
C PHE A 131 -27.97 -1.86 0.87
N PHE A 132 -28.32 -3.15 0.89
CA PHE A 132 -27.93 -4.06 1.97
C PHE A 132 -26.40 -4.24 2.06
N ASN A 133 -25.74 -4.34 0.90
CA ASN A 133 -24.28 -4.39 0.82
C ASN A 133 -23.64 -3.13 1.44
N ARG A 134 -24.14 -1.93 1.10
CA ARG A 134 -23.64 -0.68 1.69
C ARG A 134 -23.93 -0.59 3.17
N PHE A 135 -25.11 -1.00 3.60
CA PHE A 135 -25.48 -1.04 5.02
C PHE A 135 -24.48 -1.89 5.82
N CYS A 136 -24.18 -3.11 5.36
CA CYS A 136 -23.17 -3.96 6.00
C CYS A 136 -21.79 -3.29 6.05
N LYS A 137 -21.36 -2.62 4.96
CA LYS A 137 -20.06 -1.90 4.95
C LYS A 137 -20.03 -0.71 5.91
N ILE A 138 -21.12 0.05 6.03
CA ILE A 138 -21.23 1.18 6.96
C ILE A 138 -21.20 0.66 8.40
N LEU A 139 -21.95 -0.40 8.69
CA LEU A 139 -21.95 -1.04 10.00
C LEU A 139 -20.54 -1.51 10.38
N LEU A 140 -19.85 -2.21 9.47
CA LEU A 140 -18.45 -2.62 9.70
C LEU A 140 -17.52 -1.44 9.93
N ALA A 141 -17.71 -0.33 9.21
CA ALA A 141 -16.90 0.87 9.40
C ALA A 141 -17.09 1.43 10.82
N ILE A 142 -18.34 1.57 11.30
CA ILE A 142 -18.66 2.06 12.64
C ILE A 142 -18.02 1.18 13.73
N PHE A 143 -18.17 -0.14 13.63
CA PHE A 143 -17.56 -1.06 14.61
C PHE A 143 -16.02 -1.04 14.57
N ARG A 144 -15.42 -0.61 13.46
CA ARG A 144 -13.96 -0.50 13.31
C ARG A 144 -13.41 0.83 13.81
N THR A 145 -14.26 1.85 13.99
CA THR A 145 -13.82 3.18 14.43
C THR A 145 -13.80 3.34 15.94
N ILE A 146 -14.62 2.58 16.66
CA ILE A 146 -14.63 2.60 18.14
C ILE A 146 -13.34 1.91 18.64
N PRO A 147 -12.57 2.56 19.53
CA PRO A 147 -11.39 1.94 20.13
C PRO A 147 -11.74 0.66 20.91
N SER A 148 -10.86 -0.34 20.87
CA SER A 148 -11.16 -1.66 21.45
C SER A 148 -11.40 -1.65 22.97
N PHE A 149 -10.71 -0.78 23.71
CA PHE A 149 -10.92 -0.63 25.16
C PHE A 149 -12.26 0.01 25.50
N ALA A 150 -12.82 0.87 24.63
CA ALA A 150 -14.13 1.47 24.85
C ALA A 150 -15.23 0.40 24.83
N TYR A 151 -15.08 -0.64 23.99
CA TYR A 151 -15.96 -1.82 24.08
C TYR A 151 -15.86 -2.49 25.43
N ALA A 152 -14.65 -2.65 25.98
CA ALA A 152 -14.48 -3.27 27.28
C ALA A 152 -15.14 -2.45 28.39
N LEU A 153 -14.97 -1.12 28.41
CA LEU A 153 -15.66 -0.24 29.37
C LEU A 153 -17.18 -0.45 29.34
N ILE A 154 -17.79 -0.41 28.14
CA ILE A 154 -19.24 -0.63 27.99
C ILE A 154 -19.64 -2.04 28.46
N LEU A 155 -18.84 -3.06 28.15
CA LEU A 155 -19.12 -4.46 28.48
C LEU A 155 -18.93 -4.80 29.96
N VAL A 156 -18.10 -4.06 30.71
CA VAL A 156 -17.95 -4.23 32.16
C VAL A 156 -19.28 -4.09 32.88
N GLY A 157 -20.19 -3.21 32.41
CA GLY A 157 -21.52 -3.08 33.02
C GLY A 157 -22.42 -4.31 32.85
N PHE A 158 -22.18 -5.14 31.83
CA PHE A 158 -22.96 -6.35 31.55
C PHE A 158 -22.37 -7.61 32.17
N PHE A 159 -21.04 -7.74 32.12
CA PHE A 159 -20.34 -8.97 32.47
C PHE A 159 -19.38 -8.81 33.66
N GLY A 160 -19.14 -7.59 34.13
CA GLY A 160 -18.19 -7.30 35.20
C GLY A 160 -16.73 -7.24 34.75
N PHE A 161 -15.81 -7.12 35.70
CA PHE A 161 -14.35 -7.13 35.46
C PHE A 161 -13.82 -8.57 35.39
N ASN A 162 -14.15 -9.30 34.32
CA ASN A 162 -13.74 -10.70 34.13
C ASN A 162 -13.12 -10.95 32.74
N ASN A 163 -12.59 -12.17 32.55
CA ASN A 163 -12.00 -12.62 31.29
C ASN A 163 -13.02 -12.63 30.13
N LEU A 164 -14.32 -12.78 30.43
CA LEU A 164 -15.39 -12.80 29.43
C LEU A 164 -15.56 -11.42 28.78
N THR A 165 -15.58 -10.34 29.57
CA THR A 165 -15.67 -8.95 29.09
C THR A 165 -14.58 -8.64 28.06
N VAL A 166 -13.34 -8.99 28.38
CA VAL A 166 -12.18 -8.77 27.50
C VAL A 166 -12.31 -9.63 26.24
N SER A 167 -12.69 -10.91 26.38
CA SER A 167 -12.87 -11.82 25.25
C SER A 167 -13.95 -11.32 24.27
N ILE A 168 -15.08 -10.79 24.76
CA ILE A 168 -16.14 -10.24 23.92
C ILE A 168 -15.70 -8.92 23.27
N ALA A 169 -15.02 -8.03 24.01
CA ALA A 169 -14.48 -6.79 23.44
C ALA A 169 -13.52 -7.07 22.28
N VAL A 170 -12.63 -8.06 22.46
CA VAL A 170 -11.72 -8.56 21.43
C VAL A 170 -12.49 -9.21 20.27
N ALA A 171 -13.57 -9.94 20.55
CA ALA A 171 -14.41 -10.54 19.51
C ALA A 171 -15.06 -9.48 18.60
N ILE A 172 -15.59 -8.40 19.17
CA ILE A 172 -16.18 -7.28 18.41
C ILE A 172 -15.11 -6.59 17.56
N PHE A 173 -13.94 -6.32 18.15
CA PHE A 173 -12.80 -5.73 17.43
C PHE A 173 -12.32 -6.63 16.27
N THR A 174 -12.17 -7.92 16.55
CA THR A 174 -11.76 -8.92 15.56
C THR A 174 -12.77 -9.05 14.44
N PHE A 175 -14.06 -9.06 14.78
CA PHE A 175 -15.16 -9.09 13.83
C PHE A 175 -15.05 -7.94 12.83
N ALA A 176 -14.90 -6.71 13.31
CA ALA A 176 -14.86 -5.53 12.46
C ALA A 176 -13.67 -5.52 11.48
N ILE A 177 -12.47 -5.82 11.98
CA ILE A 177 -11.24 -5.84 11.16
C ILE A 177 -11.24 -7.04 10.21
N SER A 178 -11.53 -8.23 10.72
CA SER A 178 -11.50 -9.47 9.91
C SER A 178 -12.56 -9.44 8.82
N ALA A 179 -13.76 -8.92 9.09
CA ALA A 179 -14.81 -8.82 8.08
C ALA A 179 -14.40 -7.86 6.94
N LYS A 180 -13.79 -6.71 7.28
CA LYS A 180 -13.24 -5.75 6.31
C LYS A 180 -12.17 -6.40 5.43
N MET A 181 -11.22 -7.11 6.04
CA MET A 181 -10.15 -7.79 5.32
C MET A 181 -10.68 -8.92 4.44
N LEU A 182 -11.64 -9.71 4.93
CA LEU A 182 -12.21 -10.83 4.21
C LEU A 182 -13.08 -10.38 3.03
N TYR A 183 -13.94 -9.36 3.19
CA TYR A 183 -14.80 -8.98 2.07
C TYR A 183 -13.99 -8.38 0.91
N ASP A 184 -12.90 -7.65 1.18
CA ASP A 184 -12.00 -7.16 0.12
C ASP A 184 -11.38 -8.31 -0.67
N LYS A 185 -11.04 -9.42 0.01
CA LYS A 185 -10.51 -10.63 -0.62
C LYS A 185 -11.59 -11.41 -1.36
N ILE A 186 -12.79 -11.52 -0.79
CA ILE A 186 -13.93 -12.16 -1.44
C ILE A 186 -14.31 -11.39 -2.71
N GLU A 187 -14.30 -10.06 -2.73
CA GLU A 187 -14.56 -9.25 -3.93
C GLU A 187 -13.53 -9.47 -5.06
N GLN A 188 -12.34 -9.99 -4.73
CA GLN A 188 -11.27 -10.32 -5.69
C GLN A 188 -11.38 -11.75 -6.24
N VAL A 189 -12.29 -12.58 -5.71
CA VAL A 189 -12.49 -13.97 -6.15
C VAL A 189 -12.99 -13.99 -7.60
N LYS A 190 -12.44 -14.91 -8.40
CA LYS A 190 -12.86 -15.12 -9.79
C LYS A 190 -14.24 -15.78 -9.81
N MET A 191 -15.24 -15.10 -10.41
CA MET A 191 -16.63 -15.59 -10.47
C MET A 191 -16.87 -16.59 -11.61
N ALA A 192 -15.97 -16.68 -12.61
CA ALA A 192 -16.15 -17.56 -13.76
C ALA A 192 -16.44 -19.04 -13.38
N PRO A 193 -15.70 -19.69 -12.45
CA PRO A 193 -16.01 -21.07 -12.05
C PRO A 193 -17.38 -21.23 -11.39
N PHE A 194 -17.86 -20.19 -10.70
CA PHE A 194 -19.18 -20.19 -10.07
C PHE A 194 -20.29 -20.08 -11.12
N GLU A 195 -20.13 -19.18 -12.08
CA GLU A 195 -21.07 -18.98 -13.19
C GLU A 195 -21.15 -20.22 -14.10
N THR A 196 -20.02 -20.88 -14.38
CA THR A 196 -20.01 -22.13 -15.16
C THR A 196 -20.76 -23.25 -14.46
N MET A 197 -20.63 -23.40 -13.14
CA MET A 197 -21.38 -24.42 -12.39
C MET A 197 -22.88 -24.15 -12.38
N LEU A 198 -23.30 -22.88 -12.32
CA LEU A 198 -24.72 -22.53 -12.47
C LEU A 198 -25.23 -22.88 -13.87
N ALA A 199 -24.42 -22.65 -14.91
CA ALA A 199 -24.77 -22.98 -16.29
C ALA A 199 -24.92 -24.51 -16.51
N THR A 200 -24.17 -25.34 -15.77
CA THR A 200 -24.32 -26.80 -15.79
C THR A 200 -25.50 -27.30 -14.94
N GLY A 201 -26.34 -26.42 -14.40
CA GLY A 201 -27.53 -26.77 -13.62
C GLY A 201 -27.30 -26.97 -12.11
N ALA A 202 -26.11 -26.68 -11.58
CA ALA A 202 -25.88 -26.76 -10.14
C ALA A 202 -26.60 -25.60 -9.40
N ASN A 203 -27.18 -25.90 -8.24
CA ASN A 203 -27.80 -24.87 -7.39
C ASN A 203 -26.74 -23.91 -6.81
N ARG A 204 -27.10 -22.64 -6.57
CA ARG A 204 -26.26 -21.56 -6.04
C ARG A 204 -25.44 -21.97 -4.81
N PHE A 205 -26.02 -22.73 -3.88
CA PHE A 205 -25.28 -23.17 -2.69
C PHE A 205 -24.20 -24.20 -3.02
N ARG A 206 -24.49 -25.17 -3.91
CA ARG A 206 -23.51 -26.16 -4.38
C ARG A 206 -22.39 -25.47 -5.17
N SER A 207 -22.76 -24.57 -6.08
CA SER A 207 -21.79 -23.76 -6.85
C SER A 207 -20.94 -22.89 -5.92
N PHE A 208 -21.52 -22.29 -4.88
CA PHE A 208 -20.77 -21.49 -3.90
C PHE A 208 -19.73 -22.33 -3.15
N ARG A 209 -20.16 -23.48 -2.60
CA ARG A 209 -19.28 -24.38 -1.83
C ARG A 209 -18.15 -24.96 -2.67
N ALA A 210 -18.38 -25.23 -3.96
CA ALA A 210 -17.38 -25.83 -4.83
C ALA A 210 -16.49 -24.81 -5.55
N ALA A 211 -17.02 -23.66 -5.95
CA ALA A 211 -16.27 -22.67 -6.71
C ALA A 211 -15.68 -21.54 -5.85
N ILE A 212 -16.45 -21.00 -4.90
CA ILE A 212 -16.05 -19.79 -4.14
C ILE A 212 -15.34 -20.17 -2.85
N LEU A 213 -15.92 -21.05 -2.04
CA LEU A 213 -15.40 -21.39 -0.71
C LEU A 213 -13.93 -21.88 -0.72
N PRO A 214 -13.47 -22.72 -1.66
CA PRO A 214 -12.07 -23.17 -1.70
C PRO A 214 -11.08 -22.03 -1.97
N GLN A 215 -11.50 -20.99 -2.72
CA GLN A 215 -10.69 -19.80 -2.96
C GLN A 215 -10.63 -18.90 -1.72
N VAL A 216 -11.66 -18.92 -0.86
CA VAL A 216 -11.77 -18.05 0.33
C VAL A 216 -11.13 -18.67 1.57
N ILE A 217 -11.14 -20.00 1.74
CA ILE A 217 -10.59 -20.70 2.93
C ILE A 217 -9.15 -20.28 3.28
N PRO A 218 -8.19 -20.21 2.34
CA PRO A 218 -6.82 -19.78 2.65
C PRO A 218 -6.75 -18.36 3.22
N HIS A 219 -7.64 -17.48 2.76
CA HIS A 219 -7.75 -16.11 3.25
C HIS A 219 -8.38 -16.05 4.65
N ILE A 220 -9.38 -16.90 4.93
CA ILE A 220 -9.93 -17.06 6.30
C ILE A 220 -8.82 -17.48 7.24
N LEU A 221 -8.08 -18.55 6.93
CA LEU A 221 -7.01 -19.04 7.79
C LEU A 221 -5.90 -17.99 8.00
N SER A 222 -5.51 -17.27 6.94
CA SER A 222 -4.56 -16.16 7.06
C SER A 222 -5.08 -15.03 7.95
N THR A 223 -6.39 -14.76 7.91
CA THR A 223 -7.03 -13.73 8.74
C THR A 223 -7.11 -14.17 10.19
N VAL A 224 -7.40 -15.45 10.46
CA VAL A 224 -7.36 -16.05 11.82
C VAL A 224 -6.01 -15.83 12.48
N PHE A 225 -4.92 -16.22 11.81
CA PHE A 225 -3.60 -16.06 12.40
C PHE A 225 -3.19 -14.60 12.59
N TYR A 226 -3.55 -13.74 11.64
CA TYR A 226 -3.29 -12.30 11.77
C TYR A 226 -4.07 -11.70 12.95
N ALA A 227 -5.35 -12.05 13.09
CA ALA A 227 -6.19 -11.60 14.19
C ALA A 227 -5.66 -12.11 15.53
N LEU A 228 -5.25 -13.38 15.64
CA LEU A 228 -4.71 -13.94 16.87
C LEU A 228 -3.44 -13.21 17.34
N GLU A 229 -2.48 -12.98 16.43
CA GLU A 229 -1.26 -12.20 16.71
C GLU A 229 -1.59 -10.78 17.17
N THR A 230 -2.55 -10.16 16.50
CA THR A 230 -2.96 -8.78 16.78
C THR A 230 -3.69 -8.70 18.13
N ASN A 231 -4.60 -9.63 18.41
CA ASN A 231 -5.42 -9.65 19.62
C ASN A 231 -4.60 -9.88 20.88
N LEU A 232 -3.57 -10.72 20.83
CA LEU A 232 -2.63 -10.90 21.96
C LEU A 232 -1.98 -9.57 22.37
N ARG A 233 -1.70 -8.69 21.42
CA ARG A 233 -1.19 -7.34 21.69
C ARG A 233 -2.27 -6.43 22.26
N TYR A 234 -3.45 -6.40 21.66
CA TYR A 234 -4.53 -5.51 22.11
C TYR A 234 -5.11 -5.88 23.48
N ILE A 235 -5.10 -7.16 23.86
CA ILE A 235 -5.59 -7.59 25.18
C ILE A 235 -4.77 -6.98 26.30
N SER A 236 -3.48 -6.78 26.09
CA SER A 236 -2.65 -6.12 27.10
C SER A 236 -3.08 -4.66 27.38
N ILE A 237 -3.71 -3.98 26.41
CA ILE A 237 -4.33 -2.65 26.61
C ILE A 237 -5.74 -2.79 27.20
N ILE A 238 -6.55 -3.66 26.62
CA ILE A 238 -7.95 -3.83 27.04
C ILE A 238 -8.00 -4.31 28.50
N GLY A 239 -7.09 -5.19 28.87
CA GLY A 239 -6.93 -5.73 30.23
C GLY A 239 -6.46 -4.70 31.24
N LEU A 240 -5.74 -3.65 30.82
CA LEU A 240 -5.43 -2.51 31.69
C LEU A 240 -6.72 -1.80 32.12
N VAL A 241 -7.58 -1.47 31.15
CA VAL A 241 -8.84 -0.77 31.42
C VAL A 241 -9.88 -1.66 32.12
N ALA A 242 -9.97 -2.92 31.71
CA ALA A 242 -10.85 -3.91 32.33
C ALA A 242 -10.29 -4.48 33.64
N LYS A 243 -9.10 -4.06 34.08
CA LYS A 243 -8.43 -4.58 35.29
C LYS A 243 -8.27 -6.11 35.31
N VAL A 244 -8.00 -6.71 34.15
CA VAL A 244 -7.87 -8.16 33.95
C VAL A 244 -6.59 -8.51 33.15
N GLY A 245 -6.00 -9.67 33.42
CA GLY A 245 -4.88 -10.19 32.64
C GLY A 245 -3.59 -9.37 32.79
N ILE A 246 -2.70 -9.47 31.80
CA ILE A 246 -1.33 -8.96 31.93
C ILE A 246 -1.26 -7.44 31.94
N GLY A 247 -2.21 -6.78 31.28
CA GLY A 247 -2.32 -5.32 31.25
C GLY A 247 -2.46 -4.72 32.64
N ASN A 248 -3.36 -5.28 33.45
CA ASN A 248 -3.57 -4.86 34.83
C ASN A 248 -2.31 -5.06 35.70
N LEU A 249 -1.62 -6.19 35.53
CA LEU A 249 -0.37 -6.43 36.26
C LEU A 249 0.72 -5.43 35.87
N ILE A 250 0.85 -5.11 34.58
CA ILE A 250 1.82 -4.11 34.12
C ILE A 250 1.49 -2.73 34.70
N ASP A 251 0.23 -2.31 34.62
CA ASP A 251 -0.23 -1.00 35.11
C ASP A 251 0.01 -0.84 36.62
N ASN A 252 -0.41 -1.82 37.43
CA ASN A 252 -0.24 -1.76 38.87
C ASN A 252 1.24 -1.70 39.28
N ASN A 253 2.11 -2.52 38.67
CA ASN A 253 3.53 -2.51 39.03
C ASN A 253 4.25 -1.25 38.50
N ALA A 254 3.81 -0.70 37.36
CA ALA A 254 4.31 0.57 36.84
C ALA A 254 3.93 1.75 37.75
N GLN A 255 2.68 1.79 38.24
CA GLN A 255 2.21 2.79 39.21
C GLN A 255 2.96 2.68 40.56
N LEU A 256 3.31 1.46 40.97
CA LEU A 256 4.12 1.20 42.17
C LEU A 256 5.64 1.41 41.94
N GLN A 257 6.05 1.83 40.74
CA GLN A 257 7.46 2.01 40.35
C GLN A 257 8.34 0.74 40.53
N GLN A 258 7.75 -0.44 40.41
CA GLN A 258 8.44 -1.74 40.47
C GLN A 258 8.87 -2.17 39.06
N TRP A 259 9.93 -1.53 38.57
CA TRP A 259 10.38 -1.67 37.17
C TRP A 259 11.03 -3.02 36.86
N ASP A 260 11.58 -3.69 37.87
CA ASP A 260 12.03 -5.09 37.79
C ASP A 260 10.87 -6.03 37.37
N ARG A 261 9.72 -5.89 38.03
CA ARG A 261 8.50 -6.66 37.77
C ARG A 261 7.86 -6.30 36.44
N VAL A 262 7.79 -5.01 36.11
CA VAL A 262 7.30 -4.54 34.80
C VAL A 262 8.14 -5.13 33.68
N GLY A 263 9.47 -5.10 33.82
CA GLY A 263 10.41 -5.65 32.87
C GLY A 263 10.22 -7.14 32.60
N TRP A 264 10.01 -7.92 33.66
CA TRP A 264 9.68 -9.35 33.56
C TRP A 264 8.37 -9.60 32.80
N LEU A 265 7.30 -8.85 33.13
CA LEU A 265 6.01 -8.97 32.44
C LEU A 265 6.11 -8.61 30.95
N LEU A 266 6.86 -7.56 30.62
CA LEU A 266 7.11 -7.15 29.24
C LEU A 266 7.89 -8.21 28.47
N PHE A 267 8.94 -8.76 29.07
CA PHE A 267 9.73 -9.84 28.48
C PHE A 267 8.86 -11.05 28.16
N LEU A 268 8.05 -11.50 29.12
CA LEU A 268 7.17 -12.65 28.91
C LEU A 268 6.11 -12.38 27.83
N LEU A 269 5.56 -11.17 27.76
CA LEU A 269 4.62 -10.78 26.68
C LEU A 269 5.30 -10.83 25.31
N ILE A 270 6.49 -10.24 25.17
CA ILE A 270 7.27 -10.25 23.93
C ILE A 270 7.62 -11.69 23.53
N LEU A 271 8.10 -12.50 24.47
CA LEU A 271 8.43 -13.90 24.24
C LEU A 271 7.21 -14.67 23.73
N THR A 272 6.05 -14.47 24.34
CA THR A 272 4.79 -15.10 23.92
C THR A 272 4.42 -14.71 22.49
N ILE A 273 4.52 -13.42 22.13
CA ILE A 273 4.20 -12.94 20.77
C ILE A 273 5.19 -13.49 19.74
N VAL A 274 6.49 -13.53 20.05
CA VAL A 274 7.52 -14.08 19.15
C VAL A 274 7.33 -15.58 18.95
N CYS A 275 7.07 -16.34 20.02
CA CYS A 275 6.75 -17.77 19.95
C CYS A 275 5.52 -18.03 19.07
N LEU A 276 4.47 -17.21 19.22
CA LEU A 276 3.28 -17.30 18.38
C LEU A 276 3.59 -16.97 16.91
N GLU A 277 4.39 -15.95 16.62
CA GLU A 277 4.76 -15.62 15.24
C GLU A 277 5.53 -16.78 14.58
N ILE A 278 6.47 -17.39 15.30
CA ILE A 278 7.21 -18.57 14.84
C ILE A 278 6.24 -19.74 14.61
N LEU A 279 5.34 -19.99 15.55
CA LEU A 279 4.31 -21.03 15.43
C LEU A 279 3.45 -20.79 14.18
N ILE A 280 2.91 -19.59 14.00
CA ILE A 280 2.10 -19.21 12.83
C ILE A 280 2.90 -19.39 11.54
N TYR A 281 4.18 -19.00 11.51
CA TYR A 281 5.04 -19.19 10.35
C TYR A 281 5.19 -20.67 9.99
N VAL A 282 5.45 -21.53 10.99
CA VAL A 282 5.55 -22.98 10.82
C VAL A 282 4.22 -23.57 10.35
N LEU A 283 3.10 -23.19 10.98
CA LEU A 283 1.76 -23.67 10.61
C LEU A 283 1.37 -23.23 9.19
N ARG A 284 1.63 -21.98 8.79
CA ARG A 284 1.39 -21.51 7.41
C ARG A 284 2.20 -22.30 6.40
N LYS A 285 3.48 -22.55 6.69
CA LYS A 285 4.35 -23.36 5.83
C LYS A 285 3.86 -24.81 5.73
N TRP A 286 3.30 -25.35 6.81
CA TRP A 286 2.80 -26.72 6.86
C TRP A 286 1.43 -26.91 6.20
N VAL A 287 0.53 -25.92 6.25
CA VAL A 287 -0.86 -26.01 5.76
C VAL A 287 -1.08 -25.42 4.37
N ILE A 288 -0.51 -24.24 4.08
CA ILE A 288 -0.79 -23.46 2.86
C ILE A 288 0.15 -23.86 1.72
N PHE A 289 1.38 -24.29 2.04
CA PHE A 289 2.36 -24.75 1.07
C PHE A 289 2.41 -26.28 0.96
N ASP A 290 1.26 -26.97 1.04
CA ASP A 290 1.15 -28.28 0.38
C ASP A 290 1.21 -27.99 -1.12
N GLN A 291 2.43 -28.05 -1.67
CA GLN A 291 2.67 -27.88 -3.09
C GLN A 291 2.03 -29.07 -3.79
N ASP A 292 0.77 -28.91 -4.19
CA ASP A 292 0.10 -29.78 -5.16
C ASP A 292 0.92 -29.75 -6.43
N LYS A 293 1.83 -30.70 -6.51
CA LYS A 293 2.50 -30.97 -7.74
C LYS A 293 2.38 -32.45 -7.99
N ILE A 294 1.48 -32.73 -8.92
CA ILE A 294 1.44 -33.95 -9.72
C ILE A 294 2.85 -34.29 -10.26
N LEU A 295 3.79 -33.31 -10.33
CA LEU A 295 5.24 -33.53 -10.51
C LEU A 295 6.10 -33.20 -9.28
N ASP A 296 6.87 -34.17 -8.80
CA ASP A 296 7.82 -34.04 -7.69
C ASP A 296 8.66 -32.73 -7.81
N GLU A 297 8.31 -31.70 -7.02
CA GLU A 297 9.01 -30.39 -7.05
C GLU A 297 10.51 -30.57 -6.82
N LYS A 298 10.85 -31.63 -6.10
CA LYS A 298 12.22 -32.06 -5.85
C LYS A 298 12.95 -32.38 -7.14
N GLU A 299 12.34 -33.05 -8.11
CA GLU A 299 12.96 -33.39 -9.41
C GLU A 299 13.12 -32.16 -10.30
N ARG A 300 12.09 -31.29 -10.35
CA ARG A 300 12.20 -30.00 -11.05
C ARG A 300 13.29 -29.13 -10.43
N LYS A 301 13.35 -29.06 -9.10
CA LYS A 301 14.43 -28.37 -8.38
C LYS A 301 15.79 -29.05 -8.61
N LYS A 302 15.85 -30.38 -8.75
CA LYS A 302 17.09 -31.11 -9.04
C LYS A 302 17.65 -30.77 -10.42
N MET A 303 16.78 -30.56 -11.42
CA MET A 303 17.17 -30.09 -12.76
C MET A 303 17.46 -28.57 -12.78
N LEU A 304 16.64 -27.76 -12.10
CA LEU A 304 16.71 -26.30 -12.14
C LEU A 304 17.81 -25.71 -11.24
N ASN A 305 18.03 -26.24 -10.03
CA ASN A 305 18.99 -25.69 -9.07
C ASN A 305 20.44 -25.66 -9.60
N PRO A 306 20.96 -26.71 -10.29
CA PRO A 306 22.27 -26.65 -10.94
C PRO A 306 22.36 -25.49 -11.94
N THR A 307 21.34 -25.32 -12.80
CA THR A 307 21.25 -24.23 -13.77
C THR A 307 21.23 -22.87 -13.07
N LEU A 308 20.42 -22.71 -12.03
CA LEU A 308 20.36 -21.48 -11.22
C LEU A 308 21.70 -21.16 -10.54
N ARG A 309 22.41 -22.17 -10.04
CA ARG A 309 23.77 -21.97 -9.47
C ARG A 309 24.76 -21.48 -10.52
N ARG A 310 24.65 -21.95 -11.77
CA ARG A 310 25.48 -21.48 -12.89
C ARG A 310 25.14 -20.04 -13.28
N THR A 311 23.86 -19.71 -13.44
CA THR A 311 23.42 -18.36 -13.88
C THR A 311 23.64 -17.27 -12.82
N ARG A 312 23.64 -17.62 -11.52
CA ARG A 312 23.97 -16.70 -10.42
C ARG A 312 25.43 -16.27 -10.34
N LYS A 313 26.35 -16.95 -11.05
CA LYS A 313 27.75 -16.52 -11.11
C LYS A 313 27.86 -15.14 -11.74
N ASN A 314 28.91 -14.38 -11.36
CA ASN A 314 29.24 -13.12 -12.02
C ASN A 314 29.42 -13.35 -13.54
N ASN A 315 29.09 -12.35 -14.37
CA ASN A 315 29.11 -12.44 -15.84
C ASN A 315 30.46 -12.94 -16.36
N LEU A 316 31.57 -12.45 -15.78
CA LEU A 316 32.92 -12.87 -16.15
C LEU A 316 33.18 -14.35 -15.84
N LEU A 317 32.81 -14.79 -14.63
CA LEU A 317 32.94 -16.19 -14.20
C LEU A 317 32.06 -17.13 -15.03
N PHE A 318 30.87 -16.66 -15.41
CA PHE A 318 29.96 -17.39 -16.29
C PHE A 318 30.56 -17.55 -17.69
N TYR A 319 31.06 -16.45 -18.27
CA TYR A 319 31.73 -16.45 -19.57
C TYR A 319 32.88 -17.46 -19.63
N TYR A 320 33.80 -17.40 -18.65
CA TYR A 320 34.93 -18.32 -18.62
C TYR A 320 34.51 -19.78 -18.45
N HIS A 321 33.52 -20.07 -17.61
CA HIS A 321 33.14 -21.46 -17.34
C HIS A 321 32.21 -22.06 -18.40
N GLU A 322 31.24 -21.30 -18.90
CA GLU A 322 30.20 -21.84 -19.78
C GLU A 322 30.46 -21.58 -21.26
N ILE A 323 31.20 -20.53 -21.62
CA ILE A 323 31.46 -20.19 -23.02
C ILE A 323 32.88 -20.60 -23.41
N ILE A 324 33.92 -20.07 -22.75
CA ILE A 324 35.32 -20.39 -23.12
C ILE A 324 35.62 -21.88 -22.90
N LEU A 325 35.15 -22.46 -21.80
CA LEU A 325 35.42 -23.87 -21.47
C LEU A 325 34.36 -24.84 -22.01
N ALA A 326 33.49 -24.43 -22.94
CA ALA A 326 32.43 -25.29 -23.48
C ALA A 326 33.01 -26.55 -24.15
N ASP A 327 33.91 -26.38 -25.11
CA ASP A 327 34.52 -27.48 -25.86
C ASP A 327 35.43 -28.32 -24.96
N TRP A 328 36.18 -27.67 -24.08
CA TRP A 328 37.00 -28.35 -23.07
C TRP A 328 36.17 -29.27 -22.16
N LYS A 329 34.96 -28.84 -21.75
CA LYS A 329 34.05 -29.67 -20.95
C LYS A 329 33.57 -30.90 -21.72
N LEU A 330 33.33 -30.80 -23.03
CA LEU A 330 32.96 -31.92 -23.89
C LEU A 330 34.13 -32.91 -24.01
N LYS A 331 35.33 -32.43 -24.33
CA LYS A 331 36.55 -33.27 -24.37
C LYS A 331 36.77 -34.01 -23.06
N LYS A 332 36.69 -33.30 -21.93
CA LYS A 332 36.81 -33.89 -20.60
C LYS A 332 35.75 -34.98 -20.35
N LYS A 333 34.49 -34.76 -20.76
CA LYS A 333 33.43 -35.76 -20.57
C LYS A 333 33.74 -37.03 -21.37
N ASN A 334 34.20 -36.90 -22.61
CA ASN A 334 34.54 -38.04 -23.48
C ASN A 334 35.68 -38.87 -22.88
N VAL A 335 36.77 -38.23 -22.45
CA VAL A 335 37.91 -38.91 -21.80
C VAL A 335 37.48 -39.69 -20.57
N TYR A 336 36.62 -39.10 -19.73
CA TYR A 336 36.10 -39.79 -18.55
C TYR A 336 35.16 -40.96 -18.89
N GLN A 337 34.36 -40.85 -19.96
CA GLN A 337 33.48 -41.92 -20.44
C GLN A 337 34.29 -43.08 -21.04
N GLN A 338 35.32 -42.78 -21.84
CA GLN A 338 36.21 -43.79 -22.41
C GLN A 338 36.92 -44.58 -21.31
N TYR A 339 37.37 -43.92 -20.24
CA TYR A 339 37.95 -44.62 -19.08
C TYR A 339 36.91 -45.47 -18.32
N GLN A 340 35.69 -44.97 -18.12
CA GLN A 340 34.61 -45.75 -17.49
C GLN A 340 34.22 -47.00 -18.31
N GLN A 341 34.26 -46.89 -19.63
CA GLN A 341 34.01 -47.99 -20.57
C GLN A 341 35.23 -48.91 -20.76
N LYS A 342 36.33 -48.68 -20.02
CA LYS A 342 37.62 -49.39 -20.14
C LYS A 342 38.24 -49.34 -21.54
N ALA A 343 37.89 -48.34 -22.36
CA ALA A 343 38.43 -48.15 -23.70
C ALA A 343 39.87 -47.59 -23.71
N ILE A 344 40.30 -46.97 -22.60
CA ILE A 344 41.65 -46.45 -22.37
C ILE A 344 42.18 -46.94 -21.03
N THR A 345 43.50 -47.15 -20.98
CA THR A 345 44.21 -47.61 -19.78
C THR A 345 44.32 -46.50 -18.73
N LYS A 346 44.59 -46.89 -17.47
CA LYS A 346 44.75 -45.96 -16.36
C LYS A 346 45.88 -44.95 -16.58
N GLU A 347 46.97 -45.37 -17.23
CA GLU A 347 48.10 -44.50 -17.55
C GLU A 347 47.73 -43.46 -18.61
N GLN A 348 47.09 -43.88 -19.70
CA GLN A 348 46.57 -43.00 -20.75
C GLN A 348 45.59 -41.96 -20.18
N PHE A 349 44.69 -42.39 -19.28
CA PHE A 349 43.75 -41.48 -18.61
C PHE A 349 44.46 -40.41 -17.76
N ILE A 350 45.55 -40.75 -17.08
CA ILE A 350 46.31 -39.78 -16.26
C ILE A 350 46.97 -38.72 -17.15
N ILE A 351 47.58 -39.15 -18.27
CA ILE A 351 48.24 -38.26 -19.24
C ILE A 351 47.22 -37.29 -19.85
N GLU A 352 46.10 -37.80 -20.37
CA GLU A 352 45.04 -36.97 -20.95
C GLU A 352 44.43 -36.01 -19.92
N LYS A 353 44.25 -36.47 -18.67
CA LYS A 353 43.77 -35.61 -17.59
C LYS A 353 44.75 -34.46 -17.27
N GLN A 354 46.05 -34.70 -17.33
CA GLN A 354 47.06 -33.65 -17.16
C GLN A 354 47.07 -32.67 -18.33
N ALA A 355 47.01 -33.16 -19.57
CA ALA A 355 46.91 -32.33 -20.77
C ALA A 355 45.67 -31.43 -20.73
N LEU A 356 44.50 -31.97 -20.35
CA LEU A 356 43.27 -31.20 -20.15
C LEU A 356 43.41 -30.13 -19.06
N LYS A 357 44.20 -30.37 -18.00
CA LYS A 357 44.41 -29.37 -16.95
C LYS A 357 45.20 -28.17 -17.47
N LEU A 358 46.23 -28.41 -18.28
CA LEU A 358 47.06 -27.37 -18.91
C LEU A 358 46.24 -26.57 -19.93
N GLU A 359 45.51 -27.27 -20.82
CA GLU A 359 44.64 -26.65 -21.83
C GLU A 359 43.62 -25.70 -21.19
N ARG A 360 42.99 -26.12 -20.08
CA ARG A 360 42.08 -25.26 -19.30
C ARG A 360 42.73 -23.97 -18.81
N GLN A 361 43.97 -24.05 -18.30
CA GLN A 361 44.66 -22.86 -17.79
C GLN A 361 44.97 -21.88 -18.92
N ASN A 362 45.43 -22.39 -20.07
CA ASN A 362 45.75 -21.58 -21.25
C ASN A 362 44.50 -20.87 -21.80
N LEU A 363 43.37 -21.59 -21.94
CA LEU A 363 42.11 -21.02 -22.41
C LEU A 363 41.58 -19.89 -21.51
N ILE A 364 41.66 -20.05 -20.18
CA ILE A 364 41.25 -19.00 -19.24
C ILE A 364 42.20 -17.79 -19.31
N ALA A 365 43.52 -18.04 -19.42
CA ALA A 365 44.50 -16.97 -19.51
C ALA A 365 44.31 -16.14 -20.78
N GLN A 366 44.10 -16.80 -21.93
CA GLN A 366 43.81 -16.15 -23.20
C GLN A 366 42.51 -15.33 -23.13
N GLY A 367 41.42 -15.92 -22.64
CA GLY A 367 40.14 -15.21 -22.48
C GLY A 367 40.20 -14.02 -21.54
N LYS A 368 41.07 -14.03 -20.53
CA LYS A 368 41.32 -12.88 -19.65
C LYS A 368 42.08 -11.77 -20.38
N LYS A 369 43.07 -12.13 -21.21
CA LYS A 369 43.84 -11.18 -22.02
C LYS A 369 42.95 -10.47 -23.03
N ASP A 370 42.12 -11.22 -23.77
CA ASP A 370 41.21 -10.66 -24.78
C ASP A 370 40.17 -9.72 -24.16
N TYR A 371 39.59 -10.12 -23.02
CA TYR A 371 38.65 -9.29 -22.27
C TYR A 371 39.27 -7.95 -21.84
N LEU A 372 40.50 -7.97 -21.32
CA LEU A 372 41.20 -6.75 -20.89
C LEU A 372 41.57 -5.85 -22.07
N ALA A 373 42.00 -6.43 -23.19
CA ALA A 373 42.34 -5.69 -24.40
C ALA A 373 41.14 -4.90 -24.94
N HIS A 374 39.95 -5.50 -24.96
CA HIS A 374 38.73 -4.79 -25.37
C HIS A 374 38.36 -3.62 -24.42
N LEU A 375 38.59 -3.77 -23.12
CA LEU A 375 38.36 -2.69 -22.15
C LEU A 375 39.33 -1.53 -22.31
N GLU A 376 40.60 -1.82 -22.61
CA GLU A 376 41.62 -0.79 -22.85
C GLU A 376 41.31 -0.01 -24.13
N LEU A 377 40.88 -0.70 -25.18
CA LEU A 377 40.47 -0.09 -26.45
C LEU A 377 39.30 0.90 -26.25
N ASP A 378 38.28 0.51 -25.48
CA ASP A 378 37.16 1.40 -25.13
C ASP A 378 37.61 2.62 -24.31
N ARG A 379 38.54 2.43 -23.36
CA ARG A 379 39.10 3.53 -22.56
C ARG A 379 39.90 4.50 -23.41
N GLN A 380 40.70 4.01 -24.36
CA GLN A 380 41.45 4.83 -25.31
C GLN A 380 40.51 5.65 -26.18
N LYS A 381 39.50 5.02 -26.80
CA LYS A 381 38.47 5.72 -27.58
C LYS A 381 37.74 6.79 -26.78
N PHE A 382 37.42 6.50 -25.51
CA PHE A 382 36.79 7.50 -24.65
C PHE A 382 37.74 8.67 -24.32
N ALA A 383 39.02 8.40 -24.07
CA ALA A 383 40.01 9.44 -23.83
C ALA A 383 40.16 10.37 -25.06
N GLU A 384 40.23 9.80 -26.27
CA GLU A 384 40.25 10.54 -27.54
C GLU A 384 39.02 11.44 -27.70
N ILE A 385 37.81 10.88 -27.50
CA ILE A 385 36.56 11.65 -27.66
C ILE A 385 36.38 12.71 -26.57
N LYS A 386 36.81 12.41 -25.33
CA LYS A 386 36.78 13.38 -24.23
C LYS A 386 37.75 14.52 -24.48
N ALA A 387 38.93 14.25 -25.04
CA ALA A 387 39.90 15.27 -25.45
C ALA A 387 39.36 16.12 -26.61
N ALA A 388 38.70 15.51 -27.60
CA ALA A 388 38.10 16.23 -28.72
C ALA A 388 36.88 17.10 -28.32
N TYR A 389 36.09 16.67 -27.32
CA TYR A 389 34.83 17.33 -26.92
C TYR A 389 34.66 17.48 -25.40
N PRO A 390 35.49 18.29 -24.71
CA PRO A 390 35.47 18.40 -23.25
C PRO A 390 34.21 19.11 -22.70
N ALA A 391 33.63 20.07 -23.44
CA ALA A 391 32.50 20.88 -22.98
C ALA A 391 31.10 20.33 -23.38
N THR A 392 31.02 19.22 -24.12
CA THR A 392 29.73 18.68 -24.63
C THR A 392 29.50 17.22 -24.19
N PRO A 393 28.99 16.98 -22.96
CA PRO A 393 28.83 15.63 -22.40
C PRO A 393 27.97 14.68 -23.22
N LYS A 394 27.05 15.20 -24.05
CA LYS A 394 26.21 14.38 -24.94
C LYS A 394 27.02 13.60 -25.98
N LYS A 395 28.16 14.15 -26.44
CA LYS A 395 29.01 13.49 -27.45
C LYS A 395 29.87 12.37 -26.89
N TRP A 396 29.90 12.20 -25.56
CA TRP A 396 30.61 11.10 -24.89
C TRP A 396 29.87 9.76 -24.97
N PHE A 397 28.69 9.74 -25.58
CA PHE A 397 27.82 8.58 -25.66
C PHE A 397 27.60 8.20 -27.12
N ILE A 398 27.63 6.90 -27.38
CA ILE A 398 27.34 6.27 -28.67
C ILE A 398 26.12 5.37 -28.52
N TYR A 399 25.26 5.33 -29.53
CA TYR A 399 24.14 4.40 -29.54
C TYR A 399 24.66 3.00 -29.90
N SER A 400 24.50 2.03 -28.99
CA SER A 400 24.81 0.62 -29.27
C SER A 400 23.52 -0.08 -29.67
N GLU A 401 23.50 -0.67 -30.87
CA GLU A 401 22.34 -1.43 -31.37
C GLU A 401 22.04 -2.65 -30.50
N LYS A 402 23.07 -3.35 -30.01
CA LYS A 402 22.91 -4.51 -29.13
C LYS A 402 22.27 -4.16 -27.79
N VAL A 403 22.52 -2.96 -27.27
CA VAL A 403 21.98 -2.49 -25.98
C VAL A 403 20.68 -1.70 -26.16
N GLY A 404 20.41 -1.19 -27.36
CA GLY A 404 19.21 -0.43 -27.72
C GLY A 404 19.15 0.99 -27.14
N GLN A 405 20.29 1.56 -26.74
CA GLN A 405 20.37 2.90 -26.12
C GLN A 405 21.78 3.52 -26.19
N LEU A 406 21.87 4.77 -25.76
CA LEU A 406 23.13 5.52 -25.66
C LEU A 406 23.98 5.00 -24.49
N VAL A 407 25.19 4.51 -24.80
CA VAL A 407 26.18 4.00 -23.85
C VAL A 407 27.44 4.87 -23.95
N ARG A 408 28.12 5.09 -22.82
CA ARG A 408 29.36 5.87 -22.79
C ARG A 408 30.51 5.08 -23.42
N TYR A 409 31.39 5.73 -24.18
CA TYR A 409 32.44 5.06 -24.97
C TYR A 409 33.35 4.12 -24.15
N ASP A 410 33.67 4.44 -22.89
CA ASP A 410 34.51 3.60 -22.01
C ASP A 410 33.80 2.33 -21.49
N LYS A 411 32.50 2.18 -21.78
CA LYS A 411 31.63 1.13 -21.27
C LYS A 411 30.93 0.34 -22.37
N VAL A 412 31.23 0.58 -23.65
CA VAL A 412 30.51 -0.05 -24.78
C VAL A 412 30.63 -1.57 -24.72
N TYR A 413 31.86 -2.08 -24.68
CA TYR A 413 32.13 -3.51 -24.56
C TYR A 413 31.57 -4.10 -23.27
N LEU A 414 31.67 -3.39 -22.13
CA LEU A 414 31.08 -3.84 -20.87
C LEU A 414 29.55 -3.99 -20.95
N ALA A 415 28.89 -3.04 -21.59
CA ALA A 415 27.44 -3.03 -21.77
C ALA A 415 27.00 -4.18 -22.67
N GLU A 416 27.65 -4.32 -23.84
CA GLU A 416 27.36 -5.37 -24.80
C GLU A 416 27.66 -6.76 -24.23
N PHE A 417 28.80 -6.92 -23.56
CA PHE A 417 29.15 -8.15 -22.86
C PHE A 417 28.12 -8.50 -21.78
N ALA A 418 27.64 -7.52 -21.02
CA ALA A 418 26.62 -7.76 -19.99
C ALA A 418 25.27 -8.18 -20.59
N VAL A 419 24.86 -7.57 -21.70
CA VAL A 419 23.64 -7.95 -22.43
C VAL A 419 23.79 -9.36 -22.98
N GLU A 420 24.91 -9.68 -23.63
CA GLU A 420 25.19 -11.01 -24.18
C GLU A 420 25.19 -12.08 -23.08
N MET A 421 25.87 -11.84 -21.96
CA MET A 421 25.86 -12.79 -20.84
C MET A 421 24.47 -12.95 -20.23
N THR A 422 23.64 -11.91 -20.24
CA THR A 422 22.25 -12.00 -19.78
C THR A 422 21.42 -12.85 -20.72
N TYR A 423 21.59 -12.66 -22.03
CA TYR A 423 20.95 -13.48 -23.07
C TYR A 423 21.33 -14.95 -22.94
N GLN A 424 22.63 -15.27 -22.82
CA GLN A 424 23.11 -16.65 -22.67
C GLN A 424 22.60 -17.32 -21.38
N LYS A 425 22.55 -16.58 -20.27
CA LYS A 425 21.97 -17.07 -19.01
C LYS A 425 20.46 -17.34 -19.13
N GLN A 426 19.73 -16.50 -19.86
CA GLN A 426 18.31 -16.69 -20.11
C GLN A 426 18.06 -17.89 -21.03
N LYS A 427 18.85 -18.04 -22.10
CA LYS A 427 18.82 -19.18 -23.01
C LYS A 427 19.00 -20.50 -22.26
N LEU A 428 20.05 -20.60 -21.44
CA LEU A 428 20.31 -21.77 -20.59
C LEU A 428 19.14 -22.10 -19.64
N LEU A 429 18.52 -21.06 -19.05
CA LEU A 429 17.34 -21.21 -18.20
C LEU A 429 16.11 -21.69 -18.98
N GLN A 430 15.94 -21.19 -20.20
CA GLN A 430 14.83 -21.54 -21.07
C GLN A 430 14.95 -22.98 -21.56
N GLU A 431 16.12 -23.39 -22.06
CA GLU A 431 16.42 -24.79 -22.42
C GLU A 431 16.17 -25.75 -21.25
N THR A 432 16.57 -25.35 -20.03
CA THR A 432 16.30 -26.15 -18.82
C THR A 432 14.79 -26.25 -18.54
N LYS A 433 14.03 -25.17 -18.74
CA LYS A 433 12.58 -25.17 -18.55
C LYS A 433 11.87 -26.01 -19.61
N GLU A 434 12.29 -25.93 -20.86
CA GLU A 434 11.78 -26.75 -21.96
C GLU A 434 12.05 -28.24 -21.70
N ALA A 435 13.26 -28.60 -21.27
CA ALA A 435 13.58 -29.97 -20.86
C ALA A 435 12.76 -30.44 -19.64
N ILE A 436 12.45 -29.54 -18.71
CA ILE A 436 11.54 -29.84 -17.58
C ILE A 436 10.11 -30.08 -18.08
N ASN A 437 9.63 -29.29 -19.04
CA ASN A 437 8.29 -29.43 -19.61
C ASN A 437 8.16 -30.72 -20.42
N LEU A 438 9.15 -31.05 -21.26
CA LEU A 438 9.16 -32.32 -22.00
C LEU A 438 9.06 -33.53 -21.06
N LYS A 439 9.87 -33.55 -20.00
CA LYS A 439 9.77 -34.59 -18.95
C LYS A 439 8.43 -34.56 -18.21
N HIS A 440 7.82 -33.39 -18.09
CA HIS A 440 6.50 -33.26 -17.47
C HIS A 440 5.41 -33.88 -18.36
N ASP A 441 5.46 -33.62 -19.65
CA ASP A 441 4.52 -34.15 -20.65
C ASP A 441 4.67 -35.67 -20.79
N GLU A 442 5.90 -36.19 -20.84
CA GLU A 442 6.20 -37.62 -20.77
C GLU A 442 5.62 -38.28 -19.51
N PHE A 443 5.68 -37.59 -18.38
CA PHE A 443 5.11 -38.08 -17.13
C PHE A 443 3.59 -38.08 -17.13
N ILE A 444 2.95 -37.03 -17.68
CA ILE A 444 1.49 -36.95 -17.83
C ILE A 444 0.97 -38.07 -18.74
N ALA A 445 1.67 -38.34 -19.85
CA ALA A 445 1.31 -39.42 -20.77
C ALA A 445 1.35 -40.81 -20.11
N ASN A 446 2.24 -41.01 -19.14
CA ASN A 446 2.42 -42.26 -18.40
C ASN A 446 1.58 -42.36 -17.10
N LEU A 447 0.69 -41.40 -16.86
CA LEU A 447 -0.07 -41.27 -15.61
C LEU A 447 -1.34 -42.12 -15.66
N THR A 448 -1.36 -43.26 -14.96
CA THR A 448 -2.60 -44.03 -14.75
C THR A 448 -3.39 -43.48 -13.56
N VAL A 449 -4.72 -43.51 -13.63
CA VAL A 449 -5.63 -43.06 -12.55
C VAL A 449 -5.26 -43.68 -11.20
N GLU A 450 -4.86 -44.96 -11.21
CA GLU A 450 -4.44 -45.71 -10.03
C GLU A 450 -3.13 -45.19 -9.40
N LYS A 451 -2.13 -44.82 -10.22
CA LYS A 451 -0.88 -44.20 -9.73
C LYS A 451 -1.13 -42.82 -9.12
N VAL A 452 -2.14 -42.09 -9.61
CA VAL A 452 -2.54 -40.79 -9.05
C VAL A 452 -3.20 -40.96 -7.70
N TYR A 453 -4.11 -41.91 -7.56
CA TYR A 453 -4.76 -42.22 -6.27
C TYR A 453 -3.75 -42.70 -5.22
N GLN A 454 -2.81 -43.57 -5.60
CA GLN A 454 -1.77 -44.04 -4.69
C GLN A 454 -0.79 -42.94 -4.24
N LYS A 455 -0.52 -41.95 -5.09
CA LYS A 455 0.37 -40.81 -4.79
C LYS A 455 -0.34 -39.59 -4.22
N GLN A 456 -1.66 -39.59 -4.11
CA GLN A 456 -2.41 -38.45 -3.60
C GLN A 456 -2.00 -38.20 -2.14
N PRO A 457 -1.34 -37.07 -1.82
CA PRO A 457 -0.97 -36.81 -0.44
C PRO A 457 -2.24 -36.64 0.39
N PHE A 458 -2.28 -37.23 1.57
CA PHE A 458 -3.35 -37.02 2.56
C PHE A 458 -3.27 -35.61 3.19
N GLY A 459 -3.14 -34.55 2.40
CA GLY A 459 -3.06 -33.16 2.87
C GLY A 459 -4.33 -32.72 3.60
N TRP A 460 -5.47 -33.35 3.29
CA TRP A 460 -6.70 -33.16 4.05
C TRP A 460 -6.56 -33.60 5.51
N ILE A 461 -5.77 -34.66 5.81
CA ILE A 461 -5.51 -35.11 7.18
C ILE A 461 -4.76 -34.03 7.96
N LYS A 462 -3.72 -33.43 7.38
CA LYS A 462 -2.98 -32.33 8.04
C LYS A 462 -3.88 -31.15 8.38
N ARG A 463 -4.77 -30.78 7.45
CA ARG A 463 -5.77 -29.71 7.65
C ARG A 463 -6.78 -30.07 8.73
N VAL A 464 -7.28 -31.30 8.72
CA VAL A 464 -8.20 -31.80 9.75
C VAL A 464 -7.52 -31.81 11.11
N VAL A 465 -6.32 -32.38 11.24
CA VAL A 465 -5.55 -32.39 12.50
C VAL A 465 -5.34 -30.97 13.02
N LEU A 466 -4.93 -30.02 12.17
CA LEU A 466 -4.76 -28.63 12.57
C LEU A 466 -6.08 -28.00 13.04
N LEU A 467 -7.15 -28.18 12.26
CA LEU A 467 -8.47 -27.64 12.61
C LEU A 467 -8.98 -28.27 13.92
N THR A 468 -8.75 -29.56 14.14
CA THR A 468 -9.09 -30.25 15.39
C THR A 468 -8.30 -29.70 16.56
N ILE A 469 -6.99 -29.47 16.42
CA ILE A 469 -6.16 -28.85 17.46
C ILE A 469 -6.68 -27.44 17.77
N MET A 470 -6.89 -26.60 16.74
CA MET A 470 -7.41 -25.25 16.94
C MET A 470 -8.81 -25.25 17.57
N PHE A 471 -9.67 -26.17 17.17
CA PHE A 471 -11.02 -26.31 17.71
C PHE A 471 -10.99 -26.81 19.16
N SER A 472 -10.09 -27.74 19.50
CA SER A 472 -9.89 -28.20 20.88
C SER A 472 -9.37 -27.09 21.79
N LEU A 473 -8.40 -26.30 21.32
CA LEU A 473 -7.88 -25.12 22.05
C LEU A 473 -8.97 -24.06 22.22
N PHE A 474 -9.83 -23.89 21.23
CA PHE A 474 -10.99 -22.99 21.33
C PHE A 474 -12.01 -23.48 22.35
N ILE A 475 -12.38 -24.76 22.34
CA ILE A 475 -13.28 -25.33 23.34
C ILE A 475 -12.68 -25.17 24.75
N TYR A 476 -11.40 -25.51 24.91
CA TYR A 476 -10.68 -25.31 26.16
C TYR A 476 -10.75 -23.84 26.62
N SER A 477 -10.45 -22.91 25.73
CA SER A 477 -10.53 -21.47 25.99
C SER A 477 -11.93 -21.02 26.43
N LEU A 478 -13.01 -21.55 25.83
CA LEU A 478 -14.37 -21.26 26.28
C LEU A 478 -14.69 -21.84 27.65
N THR A 479 -14.17 -23.03 27.98
CA THR A 479 -14.40 -23.67 29.30
C THR A 479 -13.67 -22.96 30.43
N THR A 480 -12.55 -22.29 30.15
CA THR A 480 -11.78 -21.54 31.16
C THR A 480 -12.34 -20.15 31.44
N ILE A 481 -13.22 -19.62 30.59
CA ILE A 481 -13.84 -18.30 30.78
C ILE A 481 -15.04 -18.45 31.72
N GLU A 482 -15.09 -17.64 32.77
CA GLU A 482 -16.24 -17.57 33.67
C GLU A 482 -17.44 -16.92 32.96
N TRP A 483 -18.49 -17.71 32.72
CA TRP A 483 -19.73 -17.25 32.11
C TRP A 483 -20.70 -16.73 33.19
N GLY A 484 -20.44 -15.52 33.68
CA GLY A 484 -21.31 -14.82 34.62
C GLY A 484 -21.91 -13.55 34.00
N LEU A 485 -23.22 -13.37 34.15
CA LEU A 485 -23.88 -12.09 33.89
C LEU A 485 -23.92 -11.28 35.19
N ALA A 486 -23.84 -9.97 35.08
CA ALA A 486 -24.06 -9.08 36.21
C ALA A 486 -25.52 -9.14 36.68
N ASN A 487 -25.79 -8.65 37.89
CA ASN A 487 -27.14 -8.64 38.47
C ASN A 487 -28.14 -7.89 37.56
N SER A 488 -29.41 -8.29 37.57
CA SER A 488 -30.45 -7.69 36.71
C SER A 488 -30.55 -6.17 36.87
N GLU A 489 -30.40 -5.66 38.09
CA GLU A 489 -30.35 -4.23 38.39
C GLU A 489 -29.15 -3.53 37.72
N THR A 490 -27.96 -4.13 37.79
CA THR A 490 -26.76 -3.58 37.15
C THR A 490 -26.88 -3.59 35.63
N ILE A 491 -27.51 -4.60 35.03
CA ILE A 491 -27.79 -4.65 33.59
C ILE A 491 -28.80 -3.56 33.21
N ALA A 492 -29.87 -3.39 33.99
CA ALA A 492 -30.87 -2.34 33.74
C ALA A 492 -30.24 -0.93 33.84
N GLN A 493 -29.36 -0.71 34.83
CA GLN A 493 -28.61 0.53 34.97
C GLN A 493 -27.63 0.73 33.81
N THR A 494 -26.95 -0.33 33.37
CA THR A 494 -26.04 -0.28 32.22
C THR A 494 -26.78 0.04 30.92
N LEU A 495 -27.97 -0.51 30.71
CA LEU A 495 -28.82 -0.16 29.56
C LEU A 495 -29.28 1.30 29.59
N LYS A 496 -29.62 1.84 30.78
CA LYS A 496 -29.92 3.27 30.96
C LYS A 496 -28.70 4.13 30.65
N ASN A 497 -27.52 3.76 31.16
CA ASN A 497 -26.27 4.45 30.89
C ASN A 497 -25.92 4.42 29.39
N LEU A 498 -26.11 3.29 28.73
CA LEU A 498 -25.92 3.15 27.28
C LEU A 498 -26.88 4.07 26.51
N ALA A 499 -28.14 4.16 26.93
CA ALA A 499 -29.10 5.08 26.32
C ALA A 499 -28.66 6.55 26.48
N ARG A 500 -28.12 6.93 27.65
CA ARG A 500 -27.53 8.26 27.88
C ARG A 500 -26.32 8.55 26.99
N MET A 501 -25.52 7.55 26.62
CA MET A 501 -24.44 7.75 25.64
C MET A 501 -24.92 8.18 24.25
N PHE A 502 -26.18 7.90 23.90
CA PHE A 502 -26.77 8.36 22.64
C PHE A 502 -27.40 9.76 22.75
N ASP A 503 -27.61 10.26 23.96
CA ASP A 503 -28.08 11.63 24.21
C ASP A 503 -26.88 12.59 24.21
N ILE A 504 -26.36 12.85 22.99
CA ILE A 504 -25.09 13.52 22.79
C ILE A 504 -25.18 14.99 23.21
N SER A 505 -24.31 15.40 24.13
CA SER A 505 -24.11 16.79 24.52
C SER A 505 -23.36 17.57 23.42
N TRP A 506 -24.09 18.11 22.43
CA TRP A 506 -23.47 18.81 21.28
C TRP A 506 -22.60 20.00 21.68
N TRP A 507 -22.83 20.60 22.85
CA TRP A 507 -22.02 21.70 23.38
C TRP A 507 -20.60 21.26 23.73
N THR A 508 -20.41 20.07 24.32
CA THR A 508 -19.08 19.57 24.72
C THR A 508 -18.15 19.29 23.54
N LEU A 509 -18.72 19.21 22.32
CA LEU A 509 -17.93 19.13 21.11
C LEU A 509 -17.06 20.36 20.88
N PHE A 510 -17.56 21.55 21.25
CA PHE A 510 -16.92 22.83 20.98
C PHE A 510 -16.54 23.62 22.24
N GLY A 511 -17.31 23.47 23.32
CA GLY A 511 -17.11 24.15 24.60
C GLY A 511 -16.25 23.35 25.58
N THR A 512 -15.83 24.03 26.65
CA THR A 512 -15.08 23.48 27.79
C THR A 512 -16.00 23.24 29.00
N GLU A 513 -17.30 23.15 28.79
CA GLU A 513 -18.28 22.84 29.84
C GLU A 513 -18.82 21.44 29.59
N ASN A 514 -18.91 20.61 30.63
CA ASN A 514 -19.55 19.29 30.54
C ASN A 514 -21.09 19.38 30.61
N SER A 515 -21.75 18.24 30.47
CA SER A 515 -23.22 18.11 30.62
C SER A 515 -23.76 18.62 31.97
N LEU A 516 -22.93 18.69 33.01
CA LEU A 516 -23.28 19.20 34.35
C LEU A 516 -22.97 20.70 34.55
N GLY A 517 -22.43 21.38 33.54
CA GLY A 517 -22.02 22.79 33.64
C GLY A 517 -20.69 23.02 34.35
N GLU A 518 -19.92 21.96 34.61
CA GLU A 518 -18.57 22.05 35.18
C GLU A 518 -17.54 22.29 34.07
N MET A 519 -16.52 23.09 34.38
CA MET A 519 -15.42 23.37 33.46
C MET A 519 -14.51 22.15 33.31
N VAL A 520 -14.43 21.62 32.10
CA VAL A 520 -13.51 20.58 31.67
C VAL A 520 -12.28 21.23 31.02
N PRO A 521 -11.06 20.73 31.26
CA PRO A 521 -9.84 21.32 30.70
C PRO A 521 -9.76 21.30 29.16
N TYR A 522 -10.48 20.39 28.48
CA TYR A 522 -10.36 20.19 27.03
C TYR A 522 -11.72 19.98 26.35
N SER A 523 -11.92 20.60 25.19
CA SER A 523 -13.06 20.30 24.31
C SER A 523 -12.78 19.07 23.44
N VAL A 524 -13.82 18.39 22.96
CA VAL A 524 -13.64 17.19 22.11
C VAL A 524 -12.88 17.51 20.82
N ILE A 525 -13.13 18.67 20.20
CA ILE A 525 -12.43 19.05 18.96
C ILE A 525 -10.93 19.27 19.18
N TYR A 526 -10.55 19.79 20.34
CA TYR A 526 -9.15 19.91 20.75
C TYR A 526 -8.51 18.53 20.89
N LEU A 527 -9.16 17.60 21.60
CA LEU A 527 -8.67 16.23 21.79
C LEU A 527 -8.50 15.48 20.46
N ILE A 528 -9.44 15.68 19.53
CA ILE A 528 -9.33 15.13 18.17
C ILE A 528 -8.12 15.73 17.44
N TRP A 529 -7.95 17.05 17.51
CA TRP A 529 -6.85 17.74 16.85
C TRP A 529 -5.49 17.29 17.39
N GLU A 530 -5.35 17.25 18.71
CA GLU A 530 -4.19 16.70 19.43
C GLU A 530 -3.87 15.27 18.96
N THR A 531 -4.88 14.39 18.92
CA THR A 531 -4.72 13.00 18.46
C THR A 531 -4.20 12.92 17.02
N ILE A 532 -4.68 13.79 16.12
CA ILE A 532 -4.19 13.88 14.74
C ILE A 532 -2.73 14.36 14.72
N MET A 533 -2.37 15.35 15.55
CA MET A 533 -0.99 15.86 15.64
C MET A 533 -0.03 14.77 16.18
N ILE A 534 -0.39 14.08 17.26
CA ILE A 534 0.39 12.96 17.82
C ILE A 534 0.63 11.89 16.75
N ALA A 535 -0.44 11.49 16.04
CA ALA A 535 -0.35 10.51 14.98
C ALA A 535 0.52 11.00 13.80
N ALA A 536 0.47 12.29 13.47
CA ALA A 536 1.24 12.86 12.37
C ALA A 536 2.74 12.88 12.64
N VAL A 537 3.13 13.40 13.80
CA VAL A 537 4.53 13.46 14.23
C VAL A 537 5.07 12.04 14.41
N GLY A 538 4.33 11.17 15.09
CA GLY A 538 4.72 9.77 15.27
C GLY A 538 4.86 9.02 13.94
N THR A 539 3.92 9.22 13.00
CA THR A 539 4.04 8.63 11.66
C THR A 539 5.25 9.18 10.92
N PHE A 540 5.49 10.49 10.97
CA PHE A 540 6.61 11.11 10.26
C PHE A 540 7.98 10.58 10.73
N ILE A 541 8.22 10.59 12.05
CA ILE A 541 9.46 10.08 12.64
C ILE A 541 9.59 8.58 12.35
N GLY A 542 8.51 7.81 12.55
CA GLY A 542 8.49 6.37 12.30
C GLY A 542 8.74 6.01 10.83
N VAL A 543 8.25 6.81 9.88
CA VAL A 543 8.48 6.63 8.43
C VAL A 543 9.95 6.83 8.06
N ILE A 544 10.62 7.83 8.64
CA ILE A 544 12.06 8.06 8.39
C ILE A 544 12.86 6.82 8.81
N ILE A 545 12.61 6.32 10.02
CA ILE A 545 13.29 5.12 10.54
C ILE A 545 12.91 3.88 9.71
N ALA A 546 11.63 3.71 9.37
CA ALA A 546 11.14 2.59 8.57
C ALA A 546 11.72 2.57 7.15
N LEU A 547 11.93 3.72 6.52
CA LEU A 547 12.58 3.81 5.21
C LEU A 547 14.03 3.33 5.29
N ILE A 548 14.75 3.66 6.37
CA ILE A 548 16.12 3.20 6.59
C ILE A 548 16.14 1.68 6.86
N LEU A 549 15.39 1.22 7.87
CA LEU A 549 15.35 -0.20 8.25
C LEU A 549 14.80 -1.10 7.13
N GLY A 550 13.77 -0.64 6.40
CA GLY A 550 13.14 -1.38 5.32
C GLY A 550 14.00 -1.48 4.06
N THR A 551 14.70 -0.39 3.68
CA THR A 551 15.65 -0.43 2.55
C THR A 551 16.86 -1.30 2.86
N LEU A 552 17.44 -1.17 4.05
CA LEU A 552 18.59 -1.95 4.49
C LEU A 552 18.21 -3.39 4.86
N GLY A 553 16.93 -3.69 5.09
CA GLY A 553 16.44 -5.04 5.35
C GLY A 553 16.22 -5.90 4.10
N SER A 554 16.31 -5.33 2.88
CA SER A 554 16.03 -6.05 1.63
C SER A 554 17.28 -6.68 1.02
N GLU A 555 17.21 -7.98 0.68
CA GLU A 555 18.31 -8.71 0.02
C GLU A 555 18.52 -8.28 -1.44
N ASN A 556 17.54 -7.59 -2.06
CA ASN A 556 17.66 -7.03 -3.41
C ASN A 556 18.45 -5.71 -3.44
N VAL A 557 18.44 -4.96 -2.34
CA VAL A 557 19.10 -3.64 -2.23
C VAL A 557 20.50 -3.78 -1.64
N VAL A 558 20.64 -4.54 -0.55
CA VAL A 558 21.92 -4.74 0.15
C VAL A 558 22.33 -6.21 0.21
N ASN A 559 23.55 -6.48 0.70
CA ASN A 559 24.01 -7.86 0.89
C ASN A 559 23.16 -8.60 1.94
N LYS A 560 22.96 -9.90 1.72
CA LYS A 560 22.17 -10.81 2.57
C LYS A 560 22.53 -10.75 4.06
N TYR A 561 23.80 -10.61 4.42
CA TYR A 561 24.21 -10.54 5.82
C TYR A 561 23.76 -9.24 6.49
N VAL A 562 23.90 -8.12 5.80
CA VAL A 562 23.44 -6.81 6.27
C VAL A 562 21.92 -6.82 6.37
N ALA A 563 21.24 -7.29 5.33
CA ALA A 563 19.78 -7.42 5.32
C ALA A 563 19.26 -8.18 6.54
N LYS A 564 19.85 -9.33 6.87
CA LYS A 564 19.45 -10.13 8.02
C LYS A 564 19.57 -9.40 9.35
N ILE A 565 20.62 -8.60 9.57
CA ILE A 565 20.80 -7.82 10.81
C ILE A 565 19.63 -6.83 10.98
N PHE A 566 19.34 -6.06 9.93
CA PHE A 566 18.25 -5.08 9.96
C PHE A 566 16.87 -5.74 10.08
N VAL A 567 16.70 -6.93 9.49
CA VAL A 567 15.48 -7.73 9.67
C VAL A 567 15.32 -8.16 11.13
N VAL A 568 16.38 -8.64 11.79
CA VAL A 568 16.32 -9.01 13.21
C VAL A 568 15.93 -7.82 14.07
N ILE A 569 16.57 -6.66 13.85
CA ILE A 569 16.24 -5.41 14.58
C ILE A 569 14.75 -5.06 14.41
N ALA A 570 14.27 -5.02 13.16
CA ALA A 570 12.87 -4.73 12.87
C ALA A 570 11.90 -5.76 13.51
N THR A 571 12.28 -7.05 13.49
CA THR A 571 11.50 -8.13 14.09
C THR A 571 11.44 -8.05 15.62
N VAL A 572 12.42 -7.45 16.29
CA VAL A 572 12.40 -7.25 17.76
C VAL A 572 11.55 -6.04 18.16
N ILE A 573 11.57 -4.96 17.37
CA ILE A 573 10.80 -3.73 17.66
C ILE A 573 9.30 -3.94 17.40
N ARG A 574 8.96 -4.73 16.37
CA ARG A 574 7.58 -4.89 15.87
C ARG A 574 6.59 -5.51 16.87
N PRO A 575 6.92 -6.53 17.69
CA PRO A 575 5.99 -7.22 18.57
C PRO A 575 5.44 -6.35 19.69
N ILE A 576 6.23 -5.40 20.19
CA ILE A 576 5.90 -4.56 21.34
C ILE A 576 4.77 -3.58 20.95
N PRO A 577 3.63 -3.62 21.66
CA PRO A 577 2.55 -2.64 21.49
C PRO A 577 3.00 -1.19 21.77
N SER A 578 2.39 -0.22 21.08
CA SER A 578 2.76 1.20 21.20
C SER A 578 2.64 1.75 22.62
N TYR A 579 1.63 1.36 23.39
CA TYR A 579 1.45 1.86 24.76
C TYR A 579 2.54 1.39 25.73
N LEU A 580 3.19 0.25 25.46
CA LEU A 580 4.33 -0.21 26.26
C LEU A 580 5.55 0.66 26.01
N TYR A 581 5.76 1.11 24.77
CA TYR A 581 6.75 2.13 24.49
C TYR A 581 6.42 3.43 25.20
N ALA A 582 5.15 3.83 25.28
CA ALA A 582 4.76 5.01 26.05
C ALA A 582 5.14 4.86 27.54
N ILE A 583 4.79 3.75 28.21
CA ILE A 583 5.16 3.52 29.62
C ILE A 583 6.68 3.64 29.85
N ILE A 584 7.48 3.09 28.95
CA ILE A 584 8.95 3.19 29.05
C ILE A 584 9.41 4.65 28.84
N LEU A 585 8.87 5.32 27.82
CA LEU A 585 9.26 6.69 27.45
C LEU A 585 8.80 7.77 28.42
N ILE A 586 7.76 7.52 29.24
CA ILE A 586 7.32 8.44 30.30
C ILE A 586 8.47 8.76 31.26
N SER A 587 9.41 7.82 31.46
CA SER A 587 10.60 8.08 32.27
C SER A 587 11.59 9.10 31.67
N LEU A 588 11.46 9.43 30.38
CA LEU A 588 12.35 10.38 29.68
C LEU A 588 11.70 11.73 29.42
N THR A 589 10.45 11.69 28.96
CA THR A 589 9.74 12.86 28.44
C THR A 589 8.57 13.25 29.32
N GLY A 590 8.35 12.52 30.42
CA GLY A 590 7.19 12.69 31.27
C GLY A 590 5.88 12.20 30.64
N ILE A 591 4.79 12.51 31.32
CA ILE A 591 3.42 12.29 30.84
C ILE A 591 3.12 13.40 29.82
N GLY A 592 2.59 13.05 28.65
CA GLY A 592 2.23 14.04 27.64
C GLY A 592 2.19 13.54 26.20
N GLU A 593 1.86 14.47 25.30
CA GLU A 593 1.66 14.26 23.86
C GLU A 593 2.95 13.84 23.13
N PHE A 594 4.09 14.40 23.54
CA PHE A 594 5.38 14.12 22.94
C PHE A 594 5.80 12.66 23.14
N THR A 595 5.56 12.13 24.35
CA THR A 595 5.72 10.72 24.70
C THR A 595 4.87 9.82 23.80
N GLY A 596 3.61 10.22 23.56
CA GLY A 596 2.72 9.53 22.63
C GLY A 596 3.25 9.50 21.20
N ALA A 597 3.76 10.62 20.71
CA ALA A 597 4.31 10.72 19.36
C ALA A 597 5.55 9.84 19.18
N LEU A 598 6.47 9.82 20.16
CA LEU A 598 7.65 8.96 20.15
C LEU A 598 7.28 7.46 20.24
N ALA A 599 6.33 7.10 21.10
CA ALA A 599 5.84 5.74 21.22
C ALA A 599 5.24 5.22 19.90
N LEU A 600 4.41 6.04 19.23
CA LEU A 600 3.89 5.72 17.89
C LEU A 600 5.00 5.66 16.84
N ALA A 601 6.04 6.48 16.94
CA ALA A 601 7.16 6.48 16.01
C ALA A 601 7.91 5.14 16.04
N ILE A 602 8.23 4.64 17.22
CA ILE A 602 8.93 3.36 17.39
C ILE A 602 8.06 2.20 16.90
N ALA A 603 6.78 2.15 17.30
CA ALA A 603 5.84 1.13 16.84
C ALA A 603 5.67 1.16 15.31
N THR A 604 5.57 2.36 14.73
CA THR A 604 5.46 2.57 13.29
C THR A 604 6.72 2.13 12.55
N ALA A 605 7.90 2.40 13.10
CA ALA A 605 9.16 1.96 12.53
C ALA A 605 9.24 0.43 12.43
N GLY A 606 8.85 -0.28 13.50
CA GLY A 606 8.82 -1.75 13.54
C GLY A 606 7.86 -2.37 12.52
N MET A 607 6.64 -1.86 12.42
CA MET A 607 5.65 -2.40 11.47
C MET A 607 5.97 -2.03 10.01
N LEU A 608 6.22 -0.75 9.74
CA LEU A 608 6.33 -0.23 8.38
C LEU A 608 7.62 -0.68 7.69
N SER A 609 8.70 -0.92 8.45
CA SER A 609 9.96 -1.47 7.91
C SER A 609 9.76 -2.83 7.21
N LYS A 610 8.91 -3.71 7.76
CA LYS A 610 8.56 -4.99 7.13
C LYS A 610 7.87 -4.79 5.79
N TYR A 611 6.84 -3.94 5.74
CA TYR A 611 6.10 -3.68 4.49
C TYR A 611 6.97 -3.01 3.43
N ILE A 612 7.81 -2.05 3.83
CA ILE A 612 8.76 -1.40 2.94
C ILE A 612 9.78 -2.41 2.40
N ARG A 613 10.34 -3.27 3.26
CA ARG A 613 11.26 -4.34 2.85
C ARG A 613 10.62 -5.27 1.81
N GLU A 614 9.39 -5.74 2.06
CA GLU A 614 8.65 -6.61 1.14
C GLU A 614 8.47 -5.94 -0.23
N MET A 615 8.16 -4.63 -0.27
CA MET A 615 8.10 -3.89 -1.54
C MET A 615 9.44 -3.83 -2.28
N PHE A 616 10.57 -3.75 -1.56
CA PHE A 616 11.90 -3.80 -2.19
C PHE A 616 12.29 -5.21 -2.65
N ASP A 617 11.86 -6.24 -1.93
CA ASP A 617 12.08 -7.65 -2.31
C ASP A 617 11.28 -8.05 -3.56
N ASP A 618 10.15 -7.37 -3.83
CA ASP A 618 9.29 -7.60 -5.01
C ASP A 618 9.72 -6.83 -6.28
N VAL A 619 10.82 -6.07 -6.24
CA VAL A 619 11.29 -5.26 -7.37
C VAL A 619 11.78 -6.13 -8.55
N ASP A 620 11.40 -5.76 -9.79
CA ASP A 620 11.92 -6.43 -10.98
C ASP A 620 13.38 -6.03 -11.22
N MET A 621 14.28 -6.92 -10.81
CA MET A 621 15.72 -6.73 -10.96
C MET A 621 16.19 -6.78 -12.42
N ASN A 622 15.37 -7.21 -13.39
CA ASN A 622 15.75 -7.14 -14.80
C ASN A 622 15.88 -5.69 -15.27
N ILE A 623 14.94 -4.82 -14.88
CA ILE A 623 14.99 -3.37 -15.17
C ILE A 623 16.26 -2.75 -14.56
N VAL A 624 16.63 -3.16 -13.34
CA VAL A 624 17.83 -2.66 -12.66
C VAL A 624 19.10 -3.13 -13.37
N LYS A 625 19.13 -4.35 -13.88
CA LYS A 625 20.26 -4.92 -14.63
C LYS A 625 20.43 -4.28 -16.01
N THR A 626 19.33 -4.00 -16.74
CA THR A 626 19.42 -3.28 -18.01
C THR A 626 19.92 -1.86 -17.82
N LEU A 627 19.47 -1.17 -16.77
CA LEU A 627 20.02 0.13 -16.37
C LEU A 627 21.51 0.00 -15.98
N ALA A 628 21.92 -1.06 -15.29
CA ALA A 628 23.33 -1.29 -15.01
C ALA A 628 24.18 -1.46 -16.28
N ALA A 629 23.64 -2.12 -17.30
CA ALA A 629 24.33 -2.29 -18.59
C ALA A 629 24.60 -0.95 -19.29
N THR A 630 23.79 0.09 -19.03
CA THR A 630 24.04 1.45 -19.58
C THR A 630 25.20 2.21 -18.94
N GLY A 631 25.77 1.67 -17.85
CA GLY A 631 26.81 2.35 -17.07
C GLY A 631 26.30 3.25 -15.95
N LEU A 632 25.02 3.17 -15.56
CA LEU A 632 24.47 3.89 -14.40
C LEU A 632 25.13 3.44 -13.08
N THR A 633 25.49 4.41 -12.23
CA THR A 633 26.04 4.15 -10.88
C THR A 633 24.99 3.52 -9.95
N ASN A 634 25.42 2.92 -8.83
CA ASN A 634 24.50 2.27 -7.87
C ASN A 634 23.39 3.21 -7.37
N GLY A 635 23.71 4.46 -7.04
CA GLY A 635 22.70 5.44 -6.64
C GLY A 635 21.74 5.83 -7.77
N GLN A 636 22.23 5.93 -9.01
CA GLN A 636 21.37 6.19 -10.17
C GLN A 636 20.46 4.99 -10.50
N LYS A 637 20.97 3.76 -10.39
CA LYS A 637 20.16 2.54 -10.53
C LYS A 637 19.06 2.48 -9.48
N PHE A 638 19.36 2.82 -8.23
CA PHE A 638 18.35 2.90 -7.18
C PHE A 638 17.30 3.96 -7.49
N ARG A 639 17.72 5.17 -7.88
CA ARG A 639 16.82 6.29 -8.16
C ARG A 639 15.92 6.11 -9.39
N TYR A 640 16.44 5.52 -10.46
CA TYR A 640 15.73 5.40 -11.74
C TYR A 640 15.19 4.00 -12.03
N GLY A 641 15.72 2.96 -11.37
CA GLY A 641 15.24 1.58 -11.51
C GLY A 641 14.35 1.16 -10.35
N VAL A 642 14.84 1.29 -9.11
CA VAL A 642 14.17 0.72 -7.92
C VAL A 642 13.06 1.64 -7.39
N LEU A 643 13.38 2.88 -7.02
CA LEU A 643 12.43 3.82 -6.40
C LEU A 643 11.13 4.01 -7.20
N PRO A 644 11.13 4.16 -8.53
CA PRO A 644 9.89 4.35 -9.29
C PRO A 644 8.92 3.16 -9.19
N GLN A 645 9.43 1.94 -8.99
CA GLN A 645 8.61 0.73 -8.84
C GLN A 645 7.92 0.67 -7.47
N VAL A 646 8.59 1.15 -6.41
CA VAL A 646 8.09 1.02 -5.02
C VAL A 646 7.38 2.26 -4.47
N ASN A 647 7.64 3.46 -5.02
CA ASN A 647 7.15 4.73 -4.46
C ASN A 647 5.63 4.77 -4.24
N SER A 648 4.85 4.21 -5.16
CA SER A 648 3.39 4.17 -5.05
C SER A 648 2.92 3.30 -3.88
N GLY A 649 3.51 2.10 -3.77
CA GLY A 649 3.23 1.16 -2.68
C GLY A 649 3.63 1.71 -1.31
N ILE A 650 4.84 2.28 -1.20
CA ILE A 650 5.33 2.90 0.04
C ILE A 650 4.37 4.01 0.49
N MET A 651 3.97 4.91 -0.40
CA MET A 651 3.05 6.00 -0.05
C MET A 651 1.67 5.47 0.40
N SER A 652 1.16 4.42 -0.25
CA SER A 652 -0.09 3.77 0.17
C SER A 652 0.01 3.17 1.58
N TRP A 653 1.16 2.57 1.93
CA TRP A 653 1.40 2.03 3.28
C TRP A 653 1.56 3.13 4.33
N ILE A 654 2.22 4.24 4.01
CA ILE A 654 2.36 5.40 4.91
C ILE A 654 0.98 5.96 5.26
N ILE A 655 0.11 6.17 4.27
CA ILE A 655 -1.25 6.70 4.49
C ILE A 655 -2.08 5.73 5.32
N TYR A 656 -2.00 4.43 5.03
CA TYR A 656 -2.69 3.40 5.81
C TYR A 656 -2.20 3.37 7.27
N ARG A 657 -0.90 3.53 7.50
CA ARG A 657 -0.32 3.57 8.85
C ARG A 657 -0.73 4.83 9.61
N PHE A 658 -0.79 5.99 8.95
CA PHE A 658 -1.30 7.22 9.56
C PHE A 658 -2.75 7.05 10.07
N GLU A 659 -3.64 6.45 9.28
CA GLU A 659 -5.01 6.13 9.71
C GLU A 659 -5.03 5.24 10.97
N ILE A 660 -4.17 4.22 11.03
CA ILE A 660 -4.05 3.34 12.21
C ILE A 660 -3.49 4.11 13.41
N ASN A 661 -2.48 4.95 13.21
CA ASN A 661 -1.83 5.71 14.28
C ASN A 661 -2.79 6.69 14.96
N ILE A 662 -3.77 7.25 14.25
CA ILE A 662 -4.82 8.07 14.86
C ILE A 662 -5.66 7.26 15.84
N LYS A 663 -5.97 6.01 15.52
CA LYS A 663 -6.68 5.11 16.44
C LYS A 663 -5.80 4.66 17.60
N GLU A 664 -4.54 4.30 17.32
CA GLU A 664 -3.57 3.92 18.36
C GLU A 664 -3.30 5.08 19.33
N ALA A 665 -3.26 6.34 18.88
CA ALA A 665 -3.08 7.52 19.73
C ALA A 665 -4.17 7.64 20.81
N THR A 666 -5.43 7.28 20.50
CA THR A 666 -6.51 7.27 21.50
C THR A 666 -6.26 6.25 22.63
N LEU A 667 -5.57 5.14 22.33
CA LEU A 667 -5.20 4.12 23.31
C LEU A 667 -4.06 4.58 24.19
N LEU A 668 -3.11 5.32 23.63
CA LEU A 668 -1.95 5.86 24.36
C LEU A 668 -2.36 6.84 25.46
N GLY A 669 -3.46 7.56 25.26
CA GLY A 669 -3.93 8.49 26.28
C GLY A 669 -4.34 7.83 27.59
N ILE A 670 -4.70 6.54 27.58
CA ILE A 670 -5.05 5.80 28.80
C ILE A 670 -3.85 5.68 29.74
N VAL A 671 -2.64 5.56 29.17
CA VAL A 671 -1.40 5.44 29.94
C VAL A 671 -0.69 6.78 30.13
N GLY A 672 -1.37 7.90 29.90
CA GLY A 672 -0.82 9.25 30.08
C GLY A 672 0.01 9.77 28.91
N ALA A 673 -0.03 9.12 27.75
CA ALA A 673 0.69 9.57 26.55
C ALA A 673 -0.21 10.32 25.55
N GLY A 674 -1.12 11.14 26.09
CA GLY A 674 -2.11 11.97 25.39
C GLY A 674 -3.40 12.14 26.22
N HIS A 675 -4.23 13.14 25.92
CA HIS A 675 -5.40 13.42 26.77
C HIS A 675 -6.65 12.61 26.38
N MET A 676 -6.81 12.22 25.11
CA MET A 676 -8.06 11.62 24.62
C MET A 676 -8.49 10.34 25.34
N GLY A 677 -7.57 9.38 25.50
CA GLY A 677 -7.85 8.12 26.19
C GLY A 677 -8.11 8.29 27.69
N TYR A 678 -7.36 9.19 28.33
CA TYR A 678 -7.52 9.56 29.74
C TYR A 678 -8.92 10.16 30.00
N VAL A 679 -9.33 11.14 29.19
CA VAL A 679 -10.64 11.79 29.31
C VAL A 679 -11.78 10.78 29.08
N LEU A 680 -11.62 9.87 28.11
CA LEU A 680 -12.62 8.83 27.84
C LEU A 680 -12.79 7.87 29.02
N GLN A 681 -11.70 7.47 29.68
CA GLN A 681 -11.75 6.67 30.89
C GLN A 681 -12.33 7.46 32.08
N ALA A 682 -11.96 8.73 32.22
CA ALA A 682 -12.43 9.61 33.28
C ALA A 682 -13.95 9.85 33.22
N TYR A 683 -14.49 10.17 32.04
CA TYR A 683 -15.95 10.33 31.85
C TYR A 683 -16.71 9.05 32.17
N PHE A 684 -16.19 7.89 31.76
CA PHE A 684 -16.82 6.62 32.06
C PHE A 684 -16.82 6.34 33.57
N ASN A 685 -15.66 6.49 34.24
CA ASN A 685 -15.54 6.25 35.68
C ASN A 685 -16.36 7.24 36.51
N SER A 686 -16.59 8.45 36.00
CA SER A 686 -17.37 9.51 36.67
C SER A 686 -18.88 9.43 36.37
N GLY A 687 -19.32 8.48 35.54
CA GLY A 687 -20.74 8.35 35.16
C GLY A 687 -21.27 9.43 34.20
N LEU A 688 -20.37 10.19 33.55
CA LEU A 688 -20.68 11.23 32.57
C LEU A 688 -20.89 10.61 31.17
N PHE A 689 -21.95 9.80 31.04
CA PHE A 689 -22.19 8.99 29.85
C PHE A 689 -22.54 9.81 28.60
N GLU A 690 -23.17 10.97 28.76
CA GLU A 690 -23.50 11.90 27.66
C GLU A 690 -22.23 12.47 27.02
N ASP A 691 -21.26 12.88 27.84
CA ASP A 691 -19.98 13.43 27.40
C ASP A 691 -19.04 12.33 26.86
N PHE A 692 -19.07 11.15 27.46
CA PHE A 692 -18.45 9.95 26.91
C PHE A 692 -19.00 9.62 25.50
N GLY A 693 -20.33 9.69 25.35
CA GLY A 693 -21.03 9.51 24.08
C GLY A 693 -20.62 10.54 23.03
N ALA A 694 -20.54 11.82 23.41
CA ALA A 694 -20.09 12.91 22.55
C ALA A 694 -18.65 12.70 22.05
N LEU A 695 -17.73 12.33 22.94
CA LEU A 695 -16.34 12.04 22.59
C LEU A 695 -16.23 10.84 21.64
N LEU A 696 -16.94 9.73 21.93
CA LEU A 696 -16.98 8.55 21.05
C LEU A 696 -17.56 8.88 19.68
N PHE A 697 -18.65 9.65 19.62
CA PHE A 697 -19.26 10.07 18.36
C PHE A 697 -18.31 10.94 17.53
N GLY A 698 -17.58 11.86 18.18
CA GLY A 698 -16.53 12.65 17.56
C GLY A 698 -15.42 11.79 16.94
N ILE A 699 -14.92 10.78 17.66
CA ILE A 699 -13.93 9.82 17.17
C ILE A 699 -14.46 9.05 15.95
N ILE A 700 -15.71 8.57 16.00
CA ILE A 700 -16.33 7.83 14.89
C ILE A 700 -16.40 8.69 13.64
N ILE A 701 -16.94 9.92 13.73
CA ILE A 701 -17.06 10.82 12.57
C ILE A 701 -15.70 11.09 11.95
N VAL A 702 -14.72 11.46 12.76
CA VAL A 702 -13.39 11.85 12.26
C VAL A 702 -12.66 10.65 11.68
N SER A 703 -12.74 9.48 12.34
CA SER A 703 -12.15 8.26 11.79
C SER A 703 -12.80 7.82 10.47
N LEU A 704 -14.12 7.97 10.30
CA LEU A 704 -14.81 7.66 9.04
C LEU A 704 -14.40 8.64 7.93
N LEU A 705 -14.28 9.94 8.26
CA LEU A 705 -13.81 10.97 7.33
C LEU A 705 -12.38 10.68 6.87
N LEU A 706 -11.49 10.33 7.81
CA LEU A 706 -10.10 9.98 7.54
C LEU A 706 -9.97 8.70 6.71
N GLU A 707 -10.75 7.65 7.01
CA GLU A 707 -10.80 6.44 6.18
C GLU A 707 -11.24 6.78 4.75
N TRP A 708 -12.28 7.59 4.59
CA TRP A 708 -12.74 8.02 3.27
C TRP A 708 -11.65 8.80 2.52
N LEU A 709 -10.99 9.76 3.18
CA LEU A 709 -9.91 10.55 2.60
C LEU A 709 -8.71 9.66 2.22
N SER A 710 -8.29 8.79 3.13
CA SER A 710 -7.22 7.79 2.96
C SER A 710 -7.48 6.93 1.72
N ASN A 711 -8.69 6.38 1.57
CA ASN A 711 -9.06 5.57 0.41
C ASN A 711 -9.04 6.37 -0.89
N VAL A 712 -9.54 7.60 -0.90
CA VAL A 712 -9.50 8.48 -2.08
C VAL A 712 -8.07 8.78 -2.53
N VAL A 713 -7.18 9.09 -1.58
CA VAL A 713 -5.77 9.40 -1.86
C VAL A 713 -5.04 8.13 -2.34
N ARG A 714 -5.26 6.98 -1.70
CA ARG A 714 -4.65 5.70 -2.07
C ARG A 714 -5.11 5.21 -3.44
N ASP A 715 -6.39 5.33 -3.77
CA ASP A 715 -6.91 5.01 -5.11
C ASP A 715 -6.27 5.88 -6.20
N LYS A 716 -6.04 7.15 -5.87
CA LYS A 716 -5.37 8.09 -6.78
C LYS A 716 -3.89 7.73 -6.98
N ILE A 717 -3.21 7.25 -5.95
CA ILE A 717 -1.80 6.86 -6.02
C ILE A 717 -1.62 5.53 -6.75
N ASN A 718 -2.39 4.50 -6.37
CA ASN A 718 -2.25 3.15 -6.89
C ASN A 718 -2.81 2.99 -8.30
N TYR A 719 -3.98 3.57 -8.58
CA TYR A 719 -4.69 3.36 -9.86
C TYR A 719 -4.77 4.62 -10.74
N ASN A 720 -4.18 5.74 -10.30
CA ASN A 720 -4.29 7.05 -10.95
C ASN A 720 -5.75 7.52 -11.19
N ARG A 721 -6.73 6.93 -10.48
CA ARG A 721 -8.16 7.24 -10.64
C ARG A 721 -8.48 8.52 -9.88
N ASP A 722 -9.02 9.51 -10.58
CA ASP A 722 -9.51 10.72 -9.92
C ASP A 722 -10.84 10.43 -9.21
N PRO A 723 -11.08 10.96 -7.99
CA PRO A 723 -12.41 10.96 -7.42
C PRO A 723 -13.38 11.71 -8.34
N LYS A 724 -14.65 11.27 -8.34
CA LYS A 724 -15.67 11.75 -9.30
C LYS A 724 -15.83 13.28 -9.28
N THR A 725 -15.69 13.89 -8.11
CA THR A 725 -15.74 15.35 -7.89
C THR A 725 -14.61 16.07 -8.63
N ILE A 726 -13.37 15.62 -8.45
CA ILE A 726 -12.20 16.17 -9.15
C ILE A 726 -12.31 15.94 -10.66
N HIS A 727 -12.76 14.76 -11.09
CA HIS A 727 -12.97 14.48 -12.51
C HIS A 727 -14.01 15.42 -13.12
N TRP A 728 -15.12 15.67 -12.42
CA TRP A 728 -16.13 16.64 -12.84
C TRP A 728 -15.54 18.06 -12.92
N LEU A 729 -14.77 18.49 -11.92
CA LEU A 729 -14.13 19.80 -11.89
C LEU A 729 -13.14 19.99 -13.05
N LYS A 730 -12.26 19.00 -13.28
CA LYS A 730 -11.35 18.97 -14.44
C LYS A 730 -12.13 19.06 -15.75
N LYS A 731 -13.26 18.37 -15.85
CA LYS A 731 -14.14 18.43 -17.02
C LYS A 731 -14.72 19.83 -17.20
N VAL A 732 -15.21 20.47 -16.14
CA VAL A 732 -15.73 21.85 -16.19
C VAL A 732 -14.64 22.83 -16.68
N ILE A 733 -13.43 22.74 -16.12
CA ILE A 733 -12.29 23.57 -16.52
C ILE A 733 -11.93 23.33 -18.00
N ARG A 734 -11.77 22.06 -18.41
CA ARG A 734 -11.48 21.68 -19.81
C ARG A 734 -12.53 22.24 -20.77
N ARG A 735 -13.82 22.15 -20.40
CA ARG A 735 -14.92 22.65 -21.22
C ARG A 735 -14.87 24.16 -21.43
N SER A 736 -14.41 24.92 -20.43
CA SER A 736 -14.28 26.37 -20.52
C SER A 736 -13.08 26.79 -21.39
N GLU A 737 -11.97 26.07 -21.31
CA GLU A 737 -10.73 26.41 -22.03
C GLU A 737 -10.69 25.89 -23.49
N ALA A 738 -11.31 24.74 -23.78
CA ALA A 738 -11.20 24.06 -25.08
C ALA A 738 -11.49 24.94 -26.31
N PRO A 739 -12.57 25.77 -26.35
CA PRO A 739 -12.85 26.61 -27.51
C PRO A 739 -11.74 27.60 -27.82
N SER A 740 -11.09 28.14 -26.77
CA SER A 740 -10.01 29.11 -26.95
C SER A 740 -8.76 28.49 -27.60
N TYR A 741 -8.48 27.22 -27.30
CA TYR A 741 -7.34 26.50 -27.87
C TYR A 741 -7.63 26.03 -29.30
N ALA A 742 -8.83 25.51 -29.56
CA ALA A 742 -9.26 25.08 -30.89
C ALA A 742 -9.28 26.24 -31.90
N ILE A 743 -9.85 27.40 -31.52
CA ILE A 743 -9.84 28.58 -32.40
C ILE A 743 -8.42 29.07 -32.65
N ASN A 744 -7.53 29.03 -31.66
CA ASN A 744 -6.13 29.42 -31.87
C ASN A 744 -5.41 28.50 -32.87
N ALA A 745 -5.67 27.18 -32.82
CA ALA A 745 -5.13 26.23 -33.79
C ALA A 745 -5.68 26.48 -35.20
N LYS A 746 -6.99 26.73 -35.32
CA LYS A 746 -7.64 27.05 -36.59
C LYS A 746 -7.08 28.33 -37.22
N MET A 747 -6.83 29.37 -36.42
CA MET A 747 -6.22 30.63 -36.89
C MET A 747 -4.77 30.45 -37.37
N LEU A 748 -4.09 29.37 -36.98
CA LEU A 748 -2.74 29.01 -37.46
C LEU A 748 -2.79 28.11 -38.71
N GLY A 749 -3.98 27.87 -39.27
CA GLY A 749 -4.16 27.01 -40.45
C GLY A 749 -4.12 25.50 -40.16
N GLN A 750 -4.19 25.07 -38.90
CA GLN A 750 -4.19 23.64 -38.55
C GLN A 750 -5.61 23.04 -38.54
N THR A 751 -5.73 21.82 -39.07
CA THR A 751 -6.98 21.03 -39.02
C THR A 751 -7.24 20.54 -37.60
N THR A 752 -8.39 20.90 -37.02
CA THR A 752 -8.70 20.66 -35.60
C THR A 752 -9.45 19.35 -35.32
N THR A 753 -9.77 18.56 -36.35
CA THR A 753 -10.68 17.40 -36.24
C THR A 753 -10.10 16.24 -35.44
N ASP A 754 -8.77 16.08 -35.41
CA ASP A 754 -8.11 14.91 -34.81
C ASP A 754 -7.10 15.27 -33.69
N ILE A 755 -7.03 16.53 -33.26
CA ILE A 755 -6.04 16.98 -32.27
C ILE A 755 -6.59 16.85 -30.85
N ALA A 756 -5.89 16.11 -29.99
CA ALA A 756 -6.27 15.95 -28.59
C ALA A 756 -6.24 17.28 -27.81
N PHE A 757 -7.11 17.44 -26.79
CA PHE A 757 -7.16 18.67 -25.95
C PHE A 757 -5.78 19.09 -25.39
N ASN A 758 -4.96 18.12 -24.96
CA ASN A 758 -3.65 18.41 -24.40
C ASN A 758 -2.68 18.97 -25.46
N GLU A 759 -2.81 18.54 -26.71
CA GLU A 759 -2.03 19.04 -27.85
C GLU A 759 -2.49 20.44 -28.26
N LEU A 760 -3.80 20.67 -28.34
CA LEU A 760 -4.37 22.01 -28.56
C LEU A 760 -3.88 23.01 -27.49
N LYS A 761 -3.86 22.58 -26.23
CA LYS A 761 -3.35 23.39 -25.12
C LYS A 761 -1.84 23.66 -25.26
N ALA A 762 -1.06 22.65 -25.66
CA ALA A 762 0.38 22.77 -25.84
C ALA A 762 0.72 23.70 -27.01
N LEU A 763 0.01 23.58 -28.13
CA LEU A 763 0.11 24.48 -29.27
C LEU A 763 -0.22 25.92 -28.87
N TYR A 764 -1.33 26.13 -28.15
CA TYR A 764 -1.71 27.46 -27.67
C TYR A 764 -0.60 28.12 -26.85
N VAL A 765 0.02 27.39 -25.94
CA VAL A 765 1.13 27.92 -25.15
C VAL A 765 2.39 28.14 -25.99
N LEU A 766 2.73 27.21 -26.88
CA LEU A 766 3.89 27.36 -27.75
C LEU A 766 3.77 28.64 -28.59
N THR A 767 2.57 28.92 -29.08
CA THR A 767 2.30 30.15 -29.86
C THR A 767 2.50 31.39 -29.00
N ASN A 768 2.02 31.41 -27.76
CA ASN A 768 2.26 32.53 -26.84
C ASN A 768 3.75 32.70 -26.53
N ILE A 769 4.48 31.62 -26.22
CA ILE A 769 5.94 31.68 -25.97
C ILE A 769 6.68 32.24 -27.20
N ASN A 770 6.30 31.80 -28.40
CA ASN A 770 6.92 32.28 -29.64
C ASN A 770 6.66 33.78 -29.86
N ILE A 771 5.42 34.25 -29.69
CA ILE A 771 5.07 35.68 -29.77
C ILE A 771 5.97 36.50 -28.82
N PHE A 772 6.07 36.09 -27.55
CA PHE A 772 6.88 36.84 -26.59
C PHE A 772 8.39 36.82 -26.91
N ARG A 773 8.92 35.69 -27.37
CA ARG A 773 10.34 35.59 -27.72
C ARG A 773 10.68 36.40 -28.97
N THR A 774 9.85 36.35 -30.01
CA THR A 774 10.07 37.14 -31.24
C THR A 774 9.89 38.63 -30.96
N ALA A 775 8.91 39.03 -30.14
CA ALA A 775 8.76 40.41 -29.70
C ALA A 775 10.01 40.94 -28.98
N TRP A 776 10.63 40.13 -28.12
CA TRP A 776 11.86 40.52 -27.43
C TRP A 776 13.05 40.66 -28.37
N LYS A 777 13.19 39.76 -29.36
CA LYS A 777 14.21 39.88 -30.42
C LYS A 777 14.02 41.14 -31.27
N ILE A 778 12.78 41.43 -31.69
CA ILE A 778 12.44 42.64 -32.46
C ILE A 778 12.76 43.89 -31.65
N LYS A 779 12.40 43.92 -30.37
CA LYS A 779 12.74 45.04 -29.48
C LYS A 779 14.26 45.29 -29.41
N GLN A 780 15.08 44.24 -29.32
CA GLN A 780 16.54 44.38 -29.26
C GLN A 780 17.13 44.82 -30.60
N ALA A 781 16.67 44.25 -31.70
CA ALA A 781 17.19 44.54 -33.04
C ALA A 781 16.80 45.96 -33.52
N GLU A 782 15.55 46.37 -33.29
CA GLU A 782 14.99 47.61 -33.86
C GLU A 782 14.88 48.76 -32.83
N LYS A 783 15.23 48.54 -31.55
CA LYS A 783 15.16 49.53 -30.43
C LYS A 783 13.77 50.19 -30.23
N ILE A 784 12.69 49.44 -30.46
CA ILE A 784 11.30 49.94 -30.38
C ILE A 784 10.68 49.70 -28.98
N SER A 785 9.61 50.42 -28.64
CA SER A 785 8.78 50.16 -27.45
C SER A 785 8.24 48.71 -27.40
N TRP A 786 8.12 48.14 -26.21
CA TRP A 786 7.71 46.75 -26.00
C TRP A 786 6.32 46.43 -26.58
N THR A 787 5.40 47.39 -26.51
CA THR A 787 4.03 47.26 -27.03
C THR A 787 4.02 47.11 -28.54
N LYS A 788 4.78 47.95 -29.26
CA LYS A 788 4.88 47.91 -30.72
C LYS A 788 5.64 46.66 -31.20
N ALA A 789 6.70 46.26 -30.49
CA ALA A 789 7.41 45.00 -30.76
C ALA A 789 6.52 43.75 -30.56
N TYR A 790 5.64 43.75 -29.55
CA TYR A 790 4.65 42.69 -29.35
C TYR A 790 3.61 42.64 -30.46
N GLN A 791 3.10 43.79 -30.90
CA GLN A 791 2.12 43.86 -31.99
C GLN A 791 2.69 43.34 -33.31
N LEU A 792 3.91 43.74 -33.66
CA LEU A 792 4.65 43.23 -34.82
C LEU A 792 4.81 41.71 -34.78
N SER A 793 5.28 41.19 -33.65
CA SER A 793 5.43 39.74 -33.43
C SER A 793 4.09 38.98 -33.53
N TYR A 794 3.02 39.56 -32.99
CA TYR A 794 1.68 38.99 -33.08
C TYR A 794 1.22 38.88 -34.54
N CYS A 795 1.38 39.96 -35.31
CA CYS A 795 1.05 39.98 -36.73
C CYS A 795 1.87 38.95 -37.52
N GLN A 796 3.17 38.83 -37.26
CA GLN A 796 4.03 37.81 -37.89
C GLN A 796 3.57 36.38 -37.57
N THR A 797 3.17 36.11 -36.33
CA THR A 797 2.81 34.75 -35.88
C THR A 797 1.50 34.25 -36.51
N PHE A 798 0.55 35.15 -36.76
CA PHE A 798 -0.73 34.84 -37.40
C PHE A 798 -0.77 35.18 -38.89
N ASN A 799 0.39 35.46 -39.50
CA ASN A 799 0.55 35.81 -40.92
C ASN A 799 -0.35 36.99 -41.38
N ILE A 800 -0.50 38.00 -40.52
CA ILE A 800 -1.25 39.22 -40.81
C ILE A 800 -0.30 40.20 -41.52
N LYS A 801 -0.63 40.61 -42.75
CA LYS A 801 0.14 41.62 -43.48
C LYS A 801 0.12 42.94 -42.70
N ALA A 802 1.29 43.40 -42.23
CA ALA A 802 1.44 44.63 -41.47
C ALA A 802 2.72 45.37 -41.89
N ASP A 803 2.57 46.62 -42.32
CA ASP A 803 3.70 47.49 -42.68
C ASP A 803 4.33 48.13 -41.43
N LYS A 804 5.65 48.36 -41.49
CA LYS A 804 6.48 48.77 -40.35
C LYS A 804 6.22 50.22 -39.87
N THR A 805 5.55 51.05 -40.67
CA THR A 805 5.57 52.52 -40.54
C THR A 805 4.28 53.19 -40.03
N THR A 806 3.17 52.47 -39.80
CA THR A 806 1.86 53.11 -39.53
C THR A 806 1.32 52.90 -38.10
N ASP A 807 0.56 53.88 -37.62
CA ASP A 807 -0.22 53.86 -36.36
C ASP A 807 -1.32 52.77 -36.32
N ASN A 808 -1.53 52.04 -37.43
CA ASN A 808 -2.57 51.02 -37.61
C ASN A 808 -2.27 49.63 -37.01
N LEU A 809 -1.05 49.37 -36.49
CA LEU A 809 -0.69 48.08 -35.88
C LEU A 809 -1.59 47.72 -34.68
N LYS A 810 -1.98 48.73 -33.89
CA LYS A 810 -2.85 48.54 -32.73
C LYS A 810 -4.27 48.16 -33.16
N GLU A 811 -4.76 48.75 -34.24
CA GLU A 811 -6.09 48.48 -34.78
C GLU A 811 -6.17 47.11 -35.43
N LEU A 812 -5.18 46.71 -36.24
CA LEU A 812 -5.11 45.36 -36.83
C LEU A 812 -5.11 44.25 -35.76
N VAL A 813 -4.33 44.42 -34.69
CA VAL A 813 -4.32 43.46 -33.57
C VAL A 813 -5.65 43.46 -32.81
N LYS A 814 -6.35 44.60 -32.73
CA LYS A 814 -7.67 44.71 -32.10
C LYS A 814 -8.73 43.99 -32.93
N GLU A 815 -8.77 44.24 -34.24
CA GLU A 815 -9.69 43.58 -35.18
C GLU A 815 -9.54 42.06 -35.17
N HIS A 816 -8.31 41.55 -35.25
CA HIS A 816 -8.06 40.11 -35.17
C HIS A 816 -8.47 39.53 -33.80
N ASN A 817 -8.27 40.26 -32.69
CA ASN A 817 -8.74 39.82 -31.37
C ASN A 817 -10.27 39.79 -31.29
N ASP A 818 -10.95 40.74 -31.91
CA ASP A 818 -12.42 40.78 -31.97
C ASP A 818 -12.96 39.62 -32.81
N GLN A 819 -12.32 39.31 -33.95
CA GLN A 819 -12.63 38.11 -34.74
C GLN A 819 -12.41 36.82 -33.92
N TYR A 820 -11.32 36.74 -33.18
CA TYR A 820 -11.02 35.62 -32.29
C TYR A 820 -12.08 35.45 -31.19
N LEU A 821 -12.52 36.54 -30.55
CA LEU A 821 -13.57 36.51 -29.52
C LEU A 821 -14.94 36.15 -30.10
N LYS A 822 -15.31 36.70 -31.25
CA LYS A 822 -16.53 36.35 -31.99
C LYS A 822 -16.56 34.86 -32.35
N ALA A 823 -15.44 34.31 -32.84
CA ALA A 823 -15.32 32.89 -33.14
C ALA A 823 -15.47 32.00 -31.90
N ILE A 824 -14.89 32.39 -30.75
CA ILE A 824 -15.09 31.67 -29.48
C ILE A 824 -16.56 31.70 -29.05
N LYS A 825 -17.21 32.87 -29.16
CA LYS A 825 -18.62 33.03 -28.78
C LYS A 825 -19.51 32.12 -29.65
N LYS A 826 -19.31 32.14 -30.97
CA LYS A 826 -20.03 31.28 -31.94
C LYS A 826 -19.87 29.80 -31.59
N VAL A 827 -18.64 29.32 -31.34
CA VAL A 827 -18.41 27.91 -30.95
C VAL A 827 -19.11 27.56 -29.64
N LYS A 828 -19.13 28.46 -28.64
CA LYS A 828 -19.84 28.24 -27.38
C LYS A 828 -21.36 28.16 -27.58
N GLU A 829 -21.92 29.03 -28.42
CA GLU A 829 -23.35 29.07 -28.75
C GLU A 829 -23.78 27.82 -29.53
N THR A 830 -23.08 27.46 -30.61
CA THR A 830 -23.35 26.24 -31.40
C THR A 830 -23.32 25.00 -30.51
N ARG A 831 -22.32 24.90 -29.64
CA ARG A 831 -22.22 23.80 -28.68
C ARG A 831 -23.37 23.79 -27.67
N HIS A 832 -23.76 24.95 -27.16
CA HIS A 832 -24.89 25.05 -26.23
C HIS A 832 -26.17 24.58 -26.90
N TYR A 833 -26.41 25.01 -28.14
CA TYR A 833 -27.53 24.58 -28.96
C TYR A 833 -27.54 23.06 -29.17
N GLU A 834 -26.44 22.46 -29.63
CA GLU A 834 -26.33 21.01 -29.84
C GLU A 834 -26.58 20.20 -28.55
N ILE A 835 -26.00 20.63 -27.42
CA ILE A 835 -26.21 19.96 -26.13
C ILE A 835 -27.68 20.04 -25.71
N THR A 836 -28.33 21.17 -25.95
CA THR A 836 -29.76 21.37 -25.68
C THR A 836 -30.61 20.48 -26.59
N GLN A 837 -30.28 20.36 -27.88
CA GLN A 837 -30.96 19.43 -28.79
C GLN A 837 -30.81 17.97 -28.35
N ILE A 838 -29.62 17.56 -27.90
CA ILE A 838 -29.41 16.20 -27.36
C ILE A 838 -30.22 15.99 -26.07
N LYS A 839 -30.35 17.00 -25.20
CA LYS A 839 -31.22 16.92 -24.01
C LYS A 839 -32.69 16.79 -24.39
N LEU A 840 -33.18 17.62 -25.32
CA LEU A 840 -34.57 17.57 -25.78
C LEU A 840 -34.90 16.21 -26.41
N LYS A 841 -34.00 15.67 -27.26
CA LYS A 841 -34.17 14.34 -27.86
C LYS A 841 -34.20 13.23 -26.79
N GLN A 842 -33.33 13.33 -25.79
CA GLN A 842 -33.29 12.40 -24.66
C GLN A 842 -34.61 12.47 -23.85
N ASP A 843 -35.10 13.66 -23.53
CA ASP A 843 -36.31 13.86 -22.74
C ASP A 843 -37.56 13.40 -23.50
N ASN A 844 -37.62 13.64 -24.81
CA ASN A 844 -38.69 13.13 -25.68
C ASN A 844 -38.71 11.61 -25.74
N GLN A 845 -37.55 10.95 -25.87
CA GLN A 845 -37.44 9.49 -25.82
C GLN A 845 -37.89 8.93 -24.46
N ILE A 846 -37.50 9.57 -23.34
CA ILE A 846 -37.96 9.16 -22.01
C ILE A 846 -39.47 9.37 -21.84
N LYS A 847 -40.03 10.46 -22.38
CA LYS A 847 -41.48 10.70 -22.39
C LYS A 847 -42.22 9.61 -23.16
N GLN A 848 -41.75 9.24 -24.36
CA GLN A 848 -42.34 8.15 -25.15
C GLN A 848 -42.29 6.81 -24.40
N LEU A 849 -41.15 6.48 -23.79
CA LEU A 849 -41.01 5.28 -22.96
C LEU A 849 -41.98 5.28 -21.77
N LYS A 850 -42.19 6.43 -21.12
CA LYS A 850 -43.16 6.57 -20.01
C LYS A 850 -44.59 6.34 -20.47
N VAL A 851 -44.97 6.87 -21.63
CA VAL A 851 -46.32 6.70 -22.20
C VAL A 851 -46.56 5.23 -22.54
N LYS A 852 -45.60 4.59 -23.22
CA LYS A 852 -45.64 3.16 -23.53
C LYS A 852 -45.75 2.31 -22.26
N PHE A 853 -44.89 2.56 -21.28
CA PHE A 853 -44.92 1.87 -19.99
C PHE A 853 -46.27 2.02 -19.27
N LYS A 854 -46.86 3.22 -19.23
CA LYS A 854 -48.19 3.43 -18.62
C LYS A 854 -49.30 2.65 -19.32
N LYS A 855 -49.24 2.51 -20.65
CA LYS A 855 -50.20 1.72 -21.44
C LYS A 855 -50.04 0.22 -21.13
N ASP A 856 -48.81 -0.28 -21.20
CA ASP A 856 -48.50 -1.69 -20.95
C ASP A 856 -48.79 -2.10 -19.49
N TRP A 857 -48.57 -1.19 -18.54
CA TRP A 857 -48.88 -1.41 -17.12
C TRP A 857 -50.38 -1.55 -16.84
N LYS A 858 -51.22 -0.77 -17.53
CA LYS A 858 -52.69 -0.86 -17.40
C LYS A 858 -53.23 -2.16 -17.98
N ASN A 859 -52.63 -2.67 -19.06
CA ASN A 859 -53.11 -3.87 -19.76
C ASN A 859 -52.75 -5.18 -19.05
N ASN A 860 -51.75 -5.19 -18.16
CA ASN A 860 -51.37 -6.38 -17.41
C ASN A 860 -51.98 -6.38 -16.00
N SER A 861 -52.66 -7.48 -15.63
CA SER A 861 -53.25 -7.68 -14.29
C SER A 861 -52.31 -8.41 -13.32
N LYS A 862 -51.37 -9.23 -13.82
CA LYS A 862 -50.46 -10.05 -13.00
C LYS A 862 -49.29 -9.24 -12.43
N CYS A 863 -49.05 -9.39 -11.12
CA CYS A 863 -48.00 -8.65 -10.39
C CYS A 863 -46.58 -8.95 -10.90
N LYS A 864 -46.28 -10.21 -11.23
CA LYS A 864 -44.97 -10.65 -11.74
C LYS A 864 -44.61 -10.00 -13.08
N GLU A 865 -45.57 -9.90 -13.99
CA GLU A 865 -45.37 -9.29 -15.33
C GLU A 865 -45.22 -7.77 -15.24
N ARG A 866 -45.97 -7.11 -14.35
CA ARG A 866 -45.77 -5.68 -14.04
C ARG A 866 -44.35 -5.40 -13.53
N TRP A 867 -43.82 -6.27 -12.68
CA TRP A 867 -42.47 -6.10 -12.14
C TRP A 867 -41.38 -6.21 -13.23
N GLU A 868 -41.50 -7.15 -14.16
CA GLU A 868 -40.59 -7.26 -15.32
C GLU A 868 -40.70 -6.06 -16.26
N LEU A 869 -41.92 -5.58 -16.56
CA LEU A 869 -42.14 -4.35 -17.34
C LEU A 869 -41.46 -3.13 -16.71
N TRP A 870 -41.53 -2.99 -15.38
CA TRP A 870 -40.87 -1.90 -14.65
C TRP A 870 -39.35 -1.98 -14.75
N LYS A 871 -38.79 -3.18 -14.64
CA LYS A 871 -37.36 -3.44 -14.78
C LYS A 871 -36.87 -3.09 -16.20
N GLN A 872 -37.62 -3.49 -17.22
CA GLN A 872 -37.30 -3.21 -18.62
C GLN A 872 -37.39 -1.70 -18.93
N PHE A 873 -38.46 -1.04 -18.50
CA PHE A 873 -38.59 0.43 -18.62
C PHE A 873 -37.41 1.18 -17.96
N ARG A 874 -36.96 0.72 -16.79
CA ARG A 874 -35.81 1.31 -16.08
C ARG A 874 -34.52 1.11 -16.86
N LEU A 875 -34.32 -0.06 -17.47
CA LEU A 875 -33.17 -0.36 -18.32
C LEU A 875 -33.16 0.54 -19.58
N ASP A 876 -34.29 0.66 -20.27
CA ASP A 876 -34.43 1.50 -21.47
C ASP A 876 -34.17 2.97 -21.17
N CYS A 877 -34.69 3.46 -20.04
CA CYS A 877 -34.40 4.81 -19.56
C CYS A 877 -32.90 5.00 -19.25
N GLN A 878 -32.22 3.99 -18.71
CA GLN A 878 -30.78 4.03 -18.47
C GLN A 878 -29.98 4.04 -19.78
N LEU A 879 -30.39 3.26 -20.78
CA LEU A 879 -29.77 3.22 -22.11
C LEU A 879 -29.90 4.58 -22.82
N VAL A 880 -31.07 5.21 -22.80
CA VAL A 880 -31.29 6.56 -23.35
C VAL A 880 -30.44 7.61 -22.63
N LYS A 881 -30.33 7.51 -21.30
CA LYS A 881 -29.44 8.39 -20.51
C LYS A 881 -27.95 8.13 -20.80
N ALA A 882 -27.56 6.88 -21.04
CA ALA A 882 -26.18 6.51 -21.34
C ALA A 882 -25.75 6.97 -22.74
N THR A 883 -26.59 6.72 -23.75
CA THR A 883 -26.34 7.13 -25.15
C THR A 883 -26.28 8.65 -25.30
N SER A 884 -27.22 9.39 -24.69
CA SER A 884 -27.17 10.85 -24.67
C SER A 884 -25.94 11.39 -23.92
N LYS A 885 -25.53 10.74 -22.83
CA LYS A 885 -24.29 11.08 -22.09
C LYS A 885 -23.04 10.82 -22.93
N HIS A 886 -23.02 9.76 -23.74
CA HIS A 886 -21.94 9.47 -24.68
C HIS A 886 -21.87 10.49 -25.82
N LYS A 887 -23.00 10.85 -26.43
CA LYS A 887 -23.06 11.91 -27.44
C LYS A 887 -22.64 13.28 -26.89
N LYS A 888 -23.10 13.62 -25.68
CA LYS A 888 -22.63 14.81 -24.95
C LYS A 888 -21.14 14.74 -24.60
N LEU A 889 -20.52 13.57 -24.61
CA LEU A 889 -19.09 13.37 -24.34
C LEU A 889 -18.26 13.43 -25.61
N SER A 890 -18.79 13.01 -26.77
CA SER A 890 -18.10 13.06 -28.07
C SER A 890 -18.12 14.45 -28.71
N HIS A 891 -19.14 15.27 -28.42
CA HIS A 891 -19.15 16.70 -28.79
C HIS A 891 -18.27 17.57 -27.87
N ILE A 892 -17.56 16.97 -26.90
CA ILE A 892 -16.60 17.64 -26.00
C ILE A 892 -15.20 17.28 -26.46
#